data_AF-A0A6N9I2E6-F1
#
_entry.id   AF-A0A6N9I2E6-F1
#
_cell.length_a   1.000
_cell.length_b   1.000
_cell.length_c   1.000
_cell.angle_alpha   90.00
_cell.angle_beta   90.00
_cell.angle_gamma   90.00
#
_symmetry.space_group_name_H-M   'P 1'
#
loop_
_entity.id
_entity.type
_entity.pdbx_description
1 polymer ?
#
loop_
_entity_poly.entity_id
_entity_poly.type
_entity_poly.pdbx_seq_one_letter_code
_entity_poly.pdbx_strand_id
1 'polypeptide(L)'
;MHSKRFNMQYNSHGAITSLIDQEDTYQMNWVINPSYLDKAGYTDSDKLFGEFEIVIGDHHYKSIELTPVIKETSEQLIVKYQLPEATITLNYELINDQLQWQILLQNNTYEPVKITSLGVWCSLAYIMFRDRDVLQNIHRSTAVFPSVAPNFTKLAGMRRDNEGKNMGLFQTAGVVQSVGTACEWTNRFFENVSPSLDGMLFHQLILAGGYPQTKAPKRDWIYPHSSITLTDEMKWSFVLTPFSDQDNFTDVAQHFGHPRITYPPIIIRNQTATVMIEEPTNDLVERIVLRTNVDNKIIERDVTSSLKQNVLTLAPTEVGEHELRITLESGRQDRIVFNVMRPIHQLIQQRVDWLSIHSFEDASGKHPYSFGPVSNQGESLGKLSLILMANLLNPTEKTMAQVRQVEQSAVYYIRQKWFVDGDFGKPASLYGDFYRVMDFEYIGHVYYLLSLFGENVLILNQPTVYLHWAADVFNLRVNPDMHESQRAKEESQMLGVYFLYIDGLLNDLKAHGMNEDYQLIKECWDKAVKRVATDSQSYKAAITEHFYDNAGFGPATGALANAGYTKAASRYAELLKANIGFSNDFRSQAPDRWWEALSYMIHSLWGGITAASSLLAYEKMGDTELLRGAYRAFAGVLYMYDANATTTDRLLKHGEAASTYSIAGPNINRPDLSRNRFGQSVFAQDGGIFTRLFPDGDTGHDDWDMGEELAAYLTGFGQKAYVYTKADGTLSVINGNLVKLRQDEYRVTSYAPYPREILDVERNRCLKTSSETVRYNIQDGFKTDEG
;
A
#
# COMPACT_ATOMS: atom_id res chain seq x y z
N MET A 1 -29.41 -5.74 20.89
CA MET A 1 -29.12 -7.18 21.13
C MET A 1 -27.78 -7.36 21.83
N HIS A 2 -27.63 -8.43 22.61
CA HIS A 2 -26.43 -8.67 23.43
C HIS A 2 -26.12 -10.17 23.53
N SER A 3 -24.85 -10.53 23.37
CA SER A 3 -24.30 -11.84 23.73
C SER A 3 -23.18 -11.68 24.75
N LYS A 4 -22.56 -12.79 25.17
CA LYS A 4 -21.42 -12.76 26.10
C LYS A 4 -20.27 -11.88 25.60
N ARG A 5 -20.02 -11.88 24.28
CA ARG A 5 -18.91 -11.15 23.67
C ARG A 5 -19.36 -9.86 22.99
N PHE A 6 -20.50 -9.85 22.30
CA PHE A 6 -20.88 -8.71 21.47
C PHE A 6 -22.06 -7.93 22.00
N ASN A 7 -21.99 -6.61 21.89
CA ASN A 7 -23.14 -5.72 22.01
C ASN A 7 -23.43 -5.12 20.63
N MET A 8 -24.68 -5.27 20.17
CA MET A 8 -25.11 -4.83 18.84
C MET A 8 -26.34 -3.92 18.93
N GLN A 9 -26.28 -2.79 18.24
CA GLN A 9 -27.38 -1.84 18.06
C GLN A 9 -27.67 -1.61 16.58
N TYR A 10 -28.93 -1.29 16.28
CA TYR A 10 -29.40 -1.04 14.92
C TYR A 10 -30.42 0.11 14.90
N ASN A 11 -30.60 0.74 13.74
CA ASN A 11 -31.55 1.85 13.55
C ASN A 11 -32.95 1.35 13.13
N SER A 12 -33.89 2.28 12.89
CA SER A 12 -35.25 1.95 12.44
C SER A 12 -35.32 1.32 11.04
N HIS A 13 -34.25 1.40 10.26
CA HIS A 13 -34.11 0.72 8.98
C HIS A 13 -33.46 -0.67 9.16
N GLY A 14 -33.02 -1.04 10.35
CA GLY A 14 -32.37 -2.34 10.60
C GLY A 14 -30.88 -2.38 10.23
N ALA A 15 -30.27 -1.26 9.86
CA ALA A 15 -28.82 -1.16 9.69
C ALA A 15 -28.12 -1.17 11.06
N ILE A 16 -27.00 -1.88 11.16
CA ILE A 16 -26.20 -1.96 12.38
C ILE A 16 -25.46 -0.64 12.56
N THR A 17 -25.72 0.02 13.68
CA THR A 17 -25.12 1.31 14.06
C THR A 17 -24.06 1.18 15.13
N SER A 18 -24.05 0.05 15.85
CA SER A 18 -23.01 -0.30 16.81
C SER A 18 -22.75 -1.79 16.86
N LEU A 19 -21.48 -2.18 16.82
CA LEU A 19 -21.00 -3.53 17.09
C LEU A 19 -19.74 -3.41 17.96
N ILE A 20 -19.86 -3.75 19.24
CA ILE A 20 -18.77 -3.63 20.22
C ILE A 20 -18.39 -5.02 20.73
N ASP A 21 -17.11 -5.37 20.63
CA ASP A 21 -16.52 -6.51 21.35
C ASP A 21 -16.30 -6.10 22.81
N GLN A 22 -16.94 -6.77 23.75
CA GLN A 22 -16.83 -6.49 25.19
C GLN A 22 -15.46 -6.86 25.75
N GLU A 23 -14.69 -7.70 25.04
CA GLU A 23 -13.30 -8.00 25.38
C GLU A 23 -12.29 -7.01 24.79
N ASP A 24 -12.76 -6.02 24.02
CA ASP A 24 -11.94 -4.90 23.59
C ASP A 24 -11.83 -3.85 24.69
N THR A 25 -10.61 -3.62 25.17
CA THR A 25 -10.27 -2.59 26.17
C THR A 25 -10.75 -1.20 25.76
N TYR A 26 -10.74 -0.87 24.47
CA TYR A 26 -11.14 0.45 23.97
C TYR A 26 -12.62 0.55 23.63
N GLN A 27 -13.33 -0.59 23.63
CA GLN A 27 -14.72 -0.71 23.21
C GLN A 27 -14.98 0.01 21.88
N MET A 28 -14.09 -0.20 20.92
CA MET A 28 -14.24 0.36 19.58
C MET A 28 -15.57 -0.09 18.99
N ASN A 29 -16.28 0.84 18.36
CA ASN A 29 -17.40 0.48 17.50
C ASN A 29 -16.83 -0.01 16.17
N TRP A 30 -17.04 -1.28 15.84
CA TRP A 30 -16.50 -1.92 14.65
C TRP A 30 -17.17 -1.49 13.35
N VAL A 31 -18.33 -0.84 13.43
CA VAL A 31 -19.06 -0.29 12.28
C VAL A 31 -19.13 1.23 12.35
N ILE A 32 -19.34 1.88 11.21
CA ILE A 32 -19.49 3.34 11.16
C ILE A 32 -20.72 3.77 11.97
N ASN A 33 -20.49 4.70 12.91
CA ASN A 33 -21.51 5.19 13.81
C ASN A 33 -22.21 6.43 13.21
N PRO A 34 -23.55 6.44 13.03
CA PRO A 34 -24.25 7.60 12.49
C PRO A 34 -24.06 8.88 13.32
N SER A 35 -23.89 8.77 14.64
CA SER A 35 -23.62 9.96 15.48
C SER A 35 -22.29 10.66 15.14
N TYR A 36 -21.30 9.91 14.62
CA TYR A 36 -20.07 10.51 14.12
C TYR A 36 -20.30 11.22 12.78
N LEU A 37 -21.12 10.65 11.89
CA LEU A 37 -21.52 11.31 10.64
C LEU A 37 -22.16 12.66 10.95
N ASP A 38 -23.13 12.70 11.86
CA ASP A 38 -23.79 13.94 12.30
C ASP A 38 -22.80 14.94 12.91
N LYS A 39 -21.92 14.47 13.81
CA LYS A 39 -20.90 15.31 14.47
C LYS A 39 -19.93 15.93 13.45
N ALA A 40 -19.51 15.17 12.45
CA ALA A 40 -18.55 15.59 11.44
C ALA A 40 -19.22 16.31 10.25
N GLY A 41 -20.54 16.24 10.12
CA GLY A 41 -21.31 16.86 9.05
C GLY A 41 -21.35 16.05 7.75
N TYR A 42 -21.22 14.73 7.83
CA TYR A 42 -21.35 13.81 6.69
C TYR A 42 -22.79 13.31 6.53
N THR A 43 -23.24 13.10 5.30
CA THR A 43 -24.65 12.75 4.98
C THR A 43 -24.85 11.29 4.58
N ASP A 44 -23.85 10.45 4.79
CA ASP A 44 -23.74 9.08 4.26
C ASP A 44 -24.45 8.01 5.11
N SER A 45 -25.59 8.35 5.72
CA SER A 45 -26.39 7.39 6.48
C SER A 45 -26.97 6.27 5.62
N ASP A 46 -27.02 6.45 4.30
CA ASP A 46 -27.42 5.44 3.31
C ASP A 46 -26.37 4.34 3.08
N LYS A 47 -25.19 4.44 3.72
CA LYS A 47 -24.06 3.50 3.59
C LYS A 47 -23.75 2.77 4.89
N LEU A 48 -24.65 2.80 5.87
CA LEU A 48 -24.48 2.09 7.14
C LEU A 48 -24.49 0.57 6.92
N PHE A 49 -23.92 -0.18 7.87
CA PHE A 49 -23.79 -1.63 7.76
C PHE A 49 -25.17 -2.29 7.62
N GLY A 50 -25.41 -3.00 6.51
CA GLY A 50 -26.69 -3.63 6.19
C GLY A 50 -27.59 -2.84 5.25
N GLU A 51 -27.33 -1.55 5.02
CA GLU A 51 -28.00 -0.82 3.93
C GLU A 51 -27.60 -1.43 2.57
N PHE A 52 -28.42 -1.27 1.55
CA PHE A 52 -28.17 -1.83 0.22
C PHE A 52 -28.74 -0.98 -0.91
N GLU A 53 -28.19 -1.20 -2.10
CA GLU A 53 -28.74 -0.74 -3.36
C GLU A 53 -28.94 -1.95 -4.29
N ILE A 54 -30.10 -2.00 -4.97
CA ILE A 54 -30.43 -3.08 -5.90
C ILE A 54 -31.09 -2.50 -7.15
N VAL A 55 -30.71 -3.03 -8.32
CA VAL A 55 -31.31 -2.71 -9.61
C VAL A 55 -31.95 -3.97 -10.19
N ILE A 56 -33.27 -3.94 -10.35
CA ILE A 56 -34.09 -5.03 -10.90
C ILE A 56 -34.72 -4.56 -12.20
N GLY A 57 -34.31 -5.14 -13.33
CA GLY A 57 -34.65 -4.57 -14.64
C GLY A 57 -34.19 -3.11 -14.75
N ASP A 58 -35.14 -2.19 -14.90
CA ASP A 58 -34.93 -0.73 -14.97
C ASP A 58 -35.22 -0.01 -13.64
N HIS A 59 -35.68 -0.73 -12.60
CA HIS A 59 -36.00 -0.15 -11.30
C HIS A 59 -34.79 -0.15 -10.38
N HIS A 60 -34.51 0.99 -9.78
CA HIS A 60 -33.46 1.16 -8.78
C HIS A 60 -34.10 1.38 -7.40
N TYR A 61 -33.69 0.57 -6.43
CA TYR A 61 -34.15 0.64 -5.05
C TYR A 61 -32.97 0.87 -4.11
N LYS A 62 -33.14 1.78 -3.17
CA LYS A 62 -32.23 1.98 -2.03
C LYS A 62 -32.94 1.63 -0.74
N SER A 63 -32.29 0.89 0.15
CA SER A 63 -32.87 0.49 1.44
C SER A 63 -33.34 1.66 2.31
N ILE A 64 -32.65 2.82 2.23
CA ILE A 64 -33.00 4.03 2.97
C ILE A 64 -34.35 4.65 2.54
N GLU A 65 -34.80 4.35 1.31
CA GLU A 65 -36.08 4.82 0.76
C GLU A 65 -37.24 3.86 1.08
N LEU A 66 -36.94 2.73 1.74
CA LEU A 66 -37.88 1.66 2.04
C LEU A 66 -38.16 1.59 3.55
N THR A 67 -39.34 1.09 3.90
CA THR A 67 -39.71 0.79 5.29
C THR A 67 -39.68 -0.74 5.50
N PRO A 68 -38.72 -1.27 6.28
CA PRO A 68 -38.63 -2.70 6.52
C PRO A 68 -39.61 -3.18 7.59
N VAL A 69 -39.87 -4.48 7.59
CA VAL A 69 -40.45 -5.19 8.74
C VAL A 69 -39.31 -5.76 9.57
N ILE A 70 -39.21 -5.31 10.81
CA ILE A 70 -38.17 -5.75 11.76
C ILE A 70 -38.79 -6.73 12.75
N LYS A 71 -38.13 -7.87 12.95
CA LYS A 71 -38.43 -8.84 14.01
C LYS A 71 -37.17 -9.10 14.82
N GLU A 72 -37.22 -8.81 16.11
CA GLU A 72 -36.11 -9.01 17.05
C GLU A 72 -36.47 -10.09 18.08
N THR A 73 -35.50 -10.94 18.38
CA THR A 73 -35.44 -11.79 19.58
C THR A 73 -34.17 -11.44 20.37
N SER A 74 -33.90 -12.12 21.49
CA SER A 74 -32.68 -11.87 22.26
C SER A 74 -31.38 -12.09 21.47
N GLU A 75 -31.39 -13.04 20.53
CA GLU A 75 -30.19 -13.51 19.80
C GLU A 75 -30.26 -13.26 18.29
N GLN A 76 -31.44 -12.93 17.76
CA GLN A 76 -31.66 -12.77 16.32
C GLN A 76 -32.39 -11.46 15.96
N LEU A 77 -31.95 -10.81 14.89
CA LEU A 77 -32.62 -9.70 14.22
C LEU A 77 -32.87 -10.06 12.76
N ILE A 78 -34.13 -10.03 12.35
CA ILE A 78 -34.57 -10.23 10.97
C ILE A 78 -35.15 -8.93 10.44
N VAL A 79 -34.55 -8.40 9.37
CA VAL A 79 -34.97 -7.18 8.68
C VAL A 79 -35.44 -7.56 7.29
N LYS A 80 -36.72 -7.35 6.99
CA LYS A 80 -37.33 -7.74 5.70
C LYS A 80 -37.78 -6.52 4.91
N TYR A 81 -37.25 -6.37 3.70
CA TYR A 81 -37.64 -5.35 2.73
C TYR A 81 -38.46 -5.99 1.61
N GLN A 82 -39.65 -5.46 1.39
CA GLN A 82 -40.56 -5.94 0.35
C GLN A 82 -40.46 -5.03 -0.87
N LEU A 83 -39.98 -5.57 -2.00
CA LEU A 83 -40.03 -4.91 -3.31
C LEU A 83 -41.16 -5.55 -4.14
N PRO A 84 -41.63 -4.90 -5.22
CA PRO A 84 -42.63 -5.48 -6.11
C PRO A 84 -42.20 -6.84 -6.69
N GLU A 85 -40.96 -6.93 -7.16
CA GLU A 85 -40.43 -8.11 -7.88
C GLU A 85 -39.70 -9.09 -6.97
N ALA A 86 -39.13 -8.61 -5.86
CA ALA A 86 -38.29 -9.43 -4.99
C ALA A 86 -38.40 -9.04 -3.52
N THR A 87 -37.95 -9.92 -2.64
CA THR A 87 -37.87 -9.69 -1.21
C THR A 87 -36.42 -9.82 -0.77
N ILE A 88 -35.90 -8.84 -0.04
CA ILE A 88 -34.58 -8.91 0.59
C ILE A 88 -34.76 -9.09 2.09
N THR A 89 -34.14 -10.12 2.64
CA THR A 89 -34.11 -10.38 4.09
C THR A 89 -32.68 -10.38 4.59
N LEU A 90 -32.40 -9.55 5.58
CA LEU A 90 -31.15 -9.54 6.33
C LEU A 90 -31.41 -10.22 7.67
N ASN A 91 -30.64 -11.26 7.98
CA ASN A 91 -30.71 -11.96 9.25
C ASN A 91 -29.37 -11.83 9.97
N TYR A 92 -29.40 -11.28 11.18
CA TYR A 92 -28.27 -11.10 12.07
C TYR A 92 -28.47 -11.96 13.31
N GLU A 93 -27.51 -12.82 13.62
CA GLU A 93 -27.59 -13.70 14.76
C GLU A 93 -26.32 -13.62 15.60
N LEU A 94 -26.45 -13.29 16.88
CA LEU A 94 -25.35 -13.31 17.83
C LEU A 94 -25.24 -14.71 18.43
N ILE A 95 -24.31 -15.51 17.90
CA ILE A 95 -24.08 -16.88 18.38
C ILE A 95 -22.72 -16.93 19.04
N ASN A 96 -22.69 -17.28 20.34
CA ASN A 96 -21.46 -17.34 21.13
C ASN A 96 -20.65 -16.04 21.02
N ASP A 97 -19.46 -16.14 20.41
CA ASP A 97 -18.43 -15.13 20.29
C ASP A 97 -18.34 -14.56 18.86
N GLN A 98 -19.43 -14.63 18.07
CA GLN A 98 -19.48 -14.17 16.68
C GLN A 98 -20.86 -13.61 16.29
N LEU A 99 -20.86 -12.76 15.25
CA LEU A 99 -22.08 -12.30 14.56
C LEU A 99 -22.21 -13.05 13.24
N GLN A 100 -23.24 -13.88 13.10
CA GLN A 100 -23.62 -14.46 11.81
C GLN A 100 -24.53 -13.50 11.05
N TRP A 101 -24.23 -13.27 9.77
CA TRP A 101 -25.00 -12.38 8.91
C TRP A 101 -25.39 -13.11 7.63
N GLN A 102 -26.69 -13.16 7.34
CA GLN A 102 -27.22 -13.76 6.13
C GLN A 102 -28.02 -12.74 5.32
N ILE A 103 -27.85 -12.80 4.00
CA ILE A 103 -28.57 -11.99 3.03
C ILE A 103 -29.34 -12.97 2.14
N LEU A 104 -30.66 -12.85 2.11
CA LEU A 104 -31.55 -13.70 1.31
C LEU A 104 -32.32 -12.82 0.34
N LEU A 105 -32.23 -13.14 -0.95
CA LEU A 105 -33.01 -12.52 -2.01
C LEU A 105 -34.00 -13.56 -2.55
N GLN A 106 -35.29 -13.27 -2.48
CA GLN A 106 -36.36 -14.17 -2.94
C GLN A 106 -37.13 -13.53 -4.09
N ASN A 107 -37.46 -14.32 -5.11
CA ASN A 107 -38.31 -13.89 -6.20
C ASN A 107 -39.78 -13.87 -5.73
N ASN A 108 -40.46 -12.74 -5.93
CA ASN A 108 -41.89 -12.62 -5.63
C ASN A 108 -42.76 -12.91 -6.86
N THR A 109 -42.16 -13.23 -7.99
CA THR A 109 -42.83 -13.46 -9.27
C THR A 109 -42.73 -14.93 -9.69
N TYR A 110 -43.53 -15.31 -10.69
CA TYR A 110 -43.46 -16.65 -11.27
C TYR A 110 -42.40 -16.80 -12.36
N GLU A 111 -41.85 -15.69 -12.85
CA GLU A 111 -40.86 -15.67 -13.93
C GLU A 111 -39.47 -15.33 -13.38
N PRO A 112 -38.37 -15.79 -14.00
CA PRO A 112 -37.04 -15.39 -13.59
C PRO A 112 -36.82 -13.87 -13.69
N VAL A 113 -36.29 -13.28 -12.63
CA VAL A 113 -36.04 -11.83 -12.54
C VAL A 113 -34.55 -11.54 -12.74
N LYS A 114 -34.23 -10.56 -13.58
CA LYS A 114 -32.84 -10.12 -13.78
C LYS A 114 -32.45 -9.06 -12.76
N ILE A 115 -31.43 -9.36 -11.96
CA ILE A 115 -30.81 -8.43 -11.02
C ILE A 115 -29.56 -7.87 -11.70
N THR A 116 -29.65 -6.62 -12.15
CA THR A 116 -28.58 -5.95 -12.87
C THR A 116 -27.44 -5.55 -11.92
N SER A 117 -27.78 -5.14 -10.70
CA SER A 117 -26.82 -4.79 -9.66
C SER A 117 -27.40 -5.10 -8.28
N LEU A 118 -26.57 -5.59 -7.36
CA LEU A 118 -26.90 -5.72 -5.93
C LEU A 118 -25.62 -5.48 -5.12
N GLY A 119 -25.61 -4.38 -4.38
CA GLY A 119 -24.54 -4.01 -3.46
C GLY A 119 -25.07 -3.89 -2.04
N VAL A 120 -24.40 -4.52 -1.08
CA VAL A 120 -24.79 -4.48 0.35
C VAL A 120 -23.63 -3.93 1.18
N TRP A 121 -23.88 -2.88 1.95
CA TRP A 121 -22.87 -2.17 2.72
C TRP A 121 -22.39 -3.01 3.91
N CYS A 122 -21.07 -3.16 4.01
CA CYS A 122 -20.36 -3.86 5.09
C CYS A 122 -19.41 -2.88 5.81
N SER A 123 -19.92 -1.69 6.09
CA SER A 123 -19.16 -0.50 6.51
C SER A 123 -18.55 -0.64 7.90
N LEU A 124 -17.40 -1.30 7.95
CA LEU A 124 -16.50 -1.29 9.10
C LEU A 124 -16.00 0.14 9.37
N ALA A 125 -15.61 0.43 10.61
CA ALA A 125 -15.19 1.76 11.07
C ALA A 125 -13.81 2.20 10.52
N TYR A 126 -13.67 2.24 9.20
CA TYR A 126 -12.51 2.74 8.48
C TYR A 126 -12.58 4.27 8.39
N ILE A 127 -12.21 4.92 9.50
CA ILE A 127 -12.37 6.36 9.72
C ILE A 127 -11.01 7.00 9.97
N MET A 128 -10.72 8.13 9.34
CA MET A 128 -9.66 9.04 9.81
C MET A 128 -10.36 10.22 10.48
N PHE A 129 -10.25 10.28 11.80
CA PHE A 129 -11.04 11.22 12.61
C PHE A 129 -10.56 12.66 12.42
N ARG A 130 -11.52 13.61 12.40
CA ARG A 130 -11.31 15.06 12.28
C ARG A 130 -10.76 15.71 13.56
N ASP A 131 -9.83 15.08 14.25
CA ASP A 131 -9.12 15.73 15.36
C ASP A 131 -7.66 15.28 15.47
N ARG A 132 -6.92 15.99 16.31
CA ARG A 132 -5.49 15.74 16.54
C ARG A 132 -5.25 14.64 17.58
N ASP A 133 -6.29 13.95 18.04
CA ASP A 133 -6.15 12.83 18.97
C ASP A 133 -5.71 11.58 18.20
N VAL A 134 -4.39 11.39 18.17
CA VAL A 134 -3.77 10.23 17.53
C VAL A 134 -4.27 8.93 18.14
N LEU A 135 -4.50 8.90 19.46
CA LEU A 135 -4.95 7.71 20.15
C LEU A 135 -6.39 7.34 19.76
N GLN A 136 -7.23 8.33 19.41
CA GLN A 136 -8.55 8.04 18.87
C GLN A 136 -8.45 7.31 17.53
N ASN A 137 -7.61 7.79 16.60
CA ASN A 137 -7.38 7.12 15.33
C ASN A 137 -6.80 5.71 15.52
N ILE A 138 -5.82 5.58 16.41
CA ILE A 138 -5.14 4.32 16.65
C ILE A 138 -6.06 3.26 17.31
N HIS A 139 -6.91 3.66 18.26
CA HIS A 139 -7.72 2.73 19.06
C HIS A 139 -9.19 2.61 18.64
N ARG A 140 -9.70 3.53 17.80
CA ARG A 140 -11.13 3.57 17.42
C ARG A 140 -11.37 3.57 15.92
N SER A 141 -10.35 3.23 15.13
CA SER A 141 -10.44 3.07 13.69
C SER A 141 -9.68 1.83 13.23
N THR A 142 -10.07 1.34 12.06
CA THR A 142 -9.46 0.20 11.40
C THR A 142 -8.95 0.59 10.01
N ALA A 143 -7.87 -0.05 9.56
CA ALA A 143 -7.60 -0.23 8.14
C ALA A 143 -8.29 -1.53 7.67
N VAL A 144 -8.83 -1.58 6.46
CA VAL A 144 -9.58 -2.75 5.97
C VAL A 144 -8.92 -3.30 4.71
N PHE A 145 -8.60 -4.60 4.74
CA PHE A 145 -7.93 -5.28 3.63
C PHE A 145 -8.81 -6.41 3.07
N PRO A 146 -9.50 -6.19 1.94
CA PRO A 146 -10.30 -7.22 1.29
C PRO A 146 -9.43 -8.24 0.54
N SER A 147 -9.79 -9.52 0.67
CA SER A 147 -9.42 -10.62 -0.22
C SER A 147 -10.67 -11.07 -0.96
N VAL A 148 -10.74 -10.83 -2.27
CA VAL A 148 -11.94 -11.09 -3.07
C VAL A 148 -11.84 -12.45 -3.76
N ALA A 149 -12.80 -13.31 -3.48
CA ALA A 149 -12.93 -14.62 -4.10
C ALA A 149 -14.41 -15.05 -4.19
N PRO A 150 -14.80 -15.90 -5.17
CA PRO A 150 -16.19 -16.27 -5.37
C PRO A 150 -16.85 -16.81 -4.10
N ASN A 151 -16.26 -17.81 -3.45
CA ASN A 151 -16.86 -18.46 -2.28
C ASN A 151 -16.15 -18.16 -0.96
N PHE A 152 -15.02 -17.44 -1.01
CA PHE A 152 -14.11 -17.23 0.11
C PHE A 152 -13.69 -15.77 0.28
N THR A 153 -14.55 -14.82 -0.14
CA THR A 153 -14.29 -13.40 0.14
C THR A 153 -14.16 -13.18 1.65
N LYS A 154 -13.14 -12.43 2.05
CA LYS A 154 -12.89 -12.08 3.44
C LYS A 154 -12.27 -10.69 3.57
N LEU A 155 -12.64 -9.96 4.61
CA LEU A 155 -12.09 -8.63 4.90
C LEU A 155 -11.43 -8.67 6.27
N ALA A 156 -10.17 -8.23 6.33
CA ALA A 156 -9.45 -8.04 7.58
C ALA A 156 -9.58 -6.58 8.03
N GLY A 157 -10.38 -6.31 9.06
CA GLY A 157 -10.41 -5.04 9.77
C GLY A 157 -9.31 -5.02 10.84
N MET A 158 -8.14 -4.49 10.47
CA MET A 158 -7.00 -4.29 11.36
C MET A 158 -7.15 -3.00 12.16
N ARG A 159 -7.32 -3.09 13.49
CA ARG A 159 -7.24 -1.92 14.34
C ARG A 159 -5.82 -1.35 14.26
N ARG A 160 -5.74 -0.03 14.19
CA ARG A 160 -4.50 0.68 13.81
C ARG A 160 -3.37 0.57 14.85
N ASP A 161 -3.66 0.10 16.07
CA ASP A 161 -2.67 -0.15 17.14
C ASP A 161 -1.95 -1.49 17.07
N ASN A 162 -2.43 -2.45 16.28
CA ASN A 162 -1.93 -3.83 16.23
C ASN A 162 -1.94 -4.59 17.58
N GLU A 163 -2.81 -4.22 18.54
CA GLU A 163 -2.85 -4.88 19.87
C GLU A 163 -3.65 -6.19 19.91
N GLY A 164 -3.99 -6.75 18.75
CA GLY A 164 -4.58 -8.09 18.62
C GLY A 164 -6.07 -8.20 18.93
N LYS A 165 -6.79 -7.10 18.89
CA LYS A 165 -8.26 -7.07 18.93
C LYS A 165 -8.77 -6.55 17.59
N ASN A 166 -8.62 -7.35 16.53
CA ASN A 166 -9.06 -7.03 15.17
C ASN A 166 -10.41 -7.66 14.85
N MET A 167 -11.05 -7.30 13.73
CA MET A 167 -12.35 -7.85 13.29
C MET A 167 -12.28 -8.40 11.87
N GLY A 168 -12.55 -9.69 11.70
CA GLY A 168 -12.63 -10.33 10.41
C GLY A 168 -14.08 -10.50 9.95
N LEU A 169 -14.34 -10.28 8.65
CA LEU A 169 -15.58 -10.67 7.99
C LEU A 169 -15.26 -11.81 7.02
N PHE A 170 -15.87 -12.98 7.23
CA PHE A 170 -15.60 -14.19 6.44
C PHE A 170 -16.86 -14.69 5.73
N GLN A 171 -16.82 -14.82 4.41
CA GLN A 171 -17.88 -15.47 3.66
C GLN A 171 -17.96 -16.96 3.99
N THR A 172 -19.18 -17.48 4.19
CA THR A 172 -19.44 -18.90 4.47
C THR A 172 -20.39 -19.54 3.45
N ALA A 173 -21.17 -18.73 2.71
CA ALA A 173 -22.03 -19.21 1.63
C ALA A 173 -22.30 -18.13 0.58
N GLY A 174 -22.76 -18.56 -0.60
CA GLY A 174 -23.08 -17.69 -1.75
C GLY A 174 -21.87 -17.41 -2.63
N VAL A 175 -22.04 -16.49 -3.60
CA VAL A 175 -20.98 -16.03 -4.51
C VAL A 175 -20.85 -14.51 -4.45
N VAL A 176 -19.68 -14.00 -4.07
CA VAL A 176 -19.36 -12.56 -4.11
C VAL A 176 -18.57 -12.27 -5.39
N GLN A 177 -18.97 -11.23 -6.14
CA GLN A 177 -18.29 -10.85 -7.38
C GLN A 177 -17.12 -9.91 -7.11
N SER A 178 -17.29 -8.96 -6.19
CA SER A 178 -16.24 -8.02 -5.79
C SER A 178 -16.55 -7.31 -4.46
N VAL A 179 -15.65 -6.42 -4.05
CA VAL A 179 -15.84 -5.47 -2.95
C VAL A 179 -15.63 -4.05 -3.49
N GLY A 180 -16.69 -3.26 -3.47
CA GLY A 180 -16.69 -1.85 -3.83
C GLY A 180 -16.26 -0.96 -2.69
N THR A 181 -15.89 0.29 -3.01
CA THR A 181 -15.55 1.30 -2.00
C THR A 181 -16.14 2.65 -2.38
N ALA A 182 -16.77 3.30 -1.40
CA ALA A 182 -17.06 4.72 -1.43
C ALA A 182 -16.23 5.43 -0.37
N CYS A 183 -15.91 6.70 -0.63
CA CYS A 183 -15.14 7.57 0.22
C CYS A 183 -15.91 8.85 0.44
N GLU A 184 -16.02 9.28 1.69
CA GLU A 184 -16.47 10.61 2.04
C GLU A 184 -15.32 11.33 2.74
N TRP A 185 -14.96 12.54 2.29
CA TRP A 185 -13.84 13.26 2.85
C TRP A 185 -13.95 14.77 2.60
N THR A 186 -13.29 15.55 3.44
CA THR A 186 -13.19 17.01 3.26
C THR A 186 -11.76 17.41 2.98
N ASN A 187 -11.52 17.99 1.79
CA ASN A 187 -10.20 18.51 1.46
C ASN A 187 -9.92 19.83 2.18
N ARG A 188 -8.97 19.81 3.13
CA ARG A 188 -8.55 21.00 3.88
C ARG A 188 -7.15 21.47 3.52
N PHE A 189 -6.62 21.07 2.37
CA PHE A 189 -5.24 21.32 1.96
C PHE A 189 -4.87 22.80 1.95
N PHE A 190 -5.75 23.74 1.60
CA PHE A 190 -5.43 25.18 1.68
C PHE A 190 -5.98 25.89 2.93
N GLU A 191 -6.92 25.27 3.63
CA GLU A 191 -7.49 25.84 4.86
C GLU A 191 -6.59 25.56 6.07
N ASN A 192 -5.87 24.43 6.04
CA ASN A 192 -4.93 24.04 7.08
C ASN A 192 -3.50 23.84 6.56
N VAL A 193 -3.27 23.80 5.25
CA VAL A 193 -1.92 23.71 4.64
C VAL A 193 -1.25 22.33 4.74
N SER A 194 -2.03 21.26 4.53
CA SER A 194 -1.58 19.87 4.29
C SER A 194 -2.71 18.97 3.77
N PRO A 195 -2.47 17.92 2.95
CA PRO A 195 -3.50 16.91 2.69
C PRO A 195 -3.89 16.27 4.01
N SER A 196 -5.11 16.56 4.43
CA SER A 196 -5.61 16.26 5.76
C SER A 196 -6.57 15.09 5.61
N LEU A 197 -6.18 13.91 6.11
CA LEU A 197 -7.02 12.72 6.14
C LEU A 197 -8.15 12.92 7.15
N ASP A 198 -9.20 13.59 6.70
CA ASP A 198 -10.45 13.79 7.40
C ASP A 198 -11.56 13.20 6.54
N GLY A 199 -11.90 11.96 6.82
CA GLY A 199 -12.85 11.20 6.02
C GLY A 199 -12.93 9.74 6.41
N MET A 200 -13.68 8.97 5.64
CA MET A 200 -13.89 7.55 5.89
C MET A 200 -14.19 6.80 4.60
N LEU A 201 -13.92 5.50 4.65
CA LEU A 201 -14.25 4.56 3.58
C LEU A 201 -15.42 3.68 3.99
N PHE A 202 -16.32 3.47 3.04
CA PHE A 202 -17.44 2.53 3.12
C PHE A 202 -17.18 1.40 2.14
N HIS A 203 -17.21 0.15 2.61
CA HIS A 203 -17.07 -1.01 1.75
C HIS A 203 -18.43 -1.62 1.41
N GLN A 204 -18.61 -2.03 0.16
CA GLN A 204 -19.83 -2.64 -0.33
C GLN A 204 -19.54 -4.03 -0.88
N LEU A 205 -20.22 -5.05 -0.38
CA LEU A 205 -20.20 -6.38 -0.98
C LEU A 205 -20.99 -6.33 -2.29
N ILE A 206 -20.32 -6.64 -3.40
CA ILE A 206 -20.95 -6.69 -4.72
C ILE A 206 -21.40 -8.12 -5.00
N LEU A 207 -22.70 -8.34 -4.89
CA LEU A 207 -23.33 -9.65 -5.08
C LEU A 207 -23.80 -9.85 -6.53
N ALA A 208 -24.07 -8.76 -7.24
CA ALA A 208 -24.32 -8.72 -8.68
C ALA A 208 -23.87 -7.39 -9.28
N GLY A 209 -23.35 -7.39 -10.50
CA GLY A 209 -23.02 -6.17 -11.24
C GLY A 209 -21.96 -5.31 -10.54
N GLY A 210 -22.36 -4.18 -9.99
CA GLY A 210 -21.50 -3.26 -9.22
C GLY A 210 -21.03 -2.02 -9.96
N TYR A 211 -21.24 -1.91 -11.27
CA TYR A 211 -20.87 -0.71 -12.01
C TYR A 211 -22.08 -0.06 -12.67
N PRO A 212 -22.14 1.28 -12.74
CA PRO A 212 -23.07 1.96 -13.63
C PRO A 212 -22.88 1.47 -15.07
N GLN A 213 -23.96 1.50 -15.87
CA GLN A 213 -23.92 1.08 -17.26
C GLN A 213 -22.78 1.81 -18.01
N THR A 214 -21.96 1.06 -18.76
CA THR A 214 -20.78 1.54 -19.53
C THR A 214 -19.57 2.04 -18.71
N LYS A 215 -19.60 1.96 -17.38
CA LYS A 215 -18.51 2.45 -16.50
C LYS A 215 -17.65 1.34 -15.88
N ALA A 216 -17.91 0.08 -16.21
CA ALA A 216 -17.04 -1.03 -15.78
C ALA A 216 -15.65 -0.91 -16.44
N PRO A 217 -14.57 -1.29 -15.74
CA PRO A 217 -13.22 -1.38 -16.31
C PRO A 217 -13.24 -2.28 -17.55
N LYS A 218 -12.62 -1.83 -18.65
CA LYS A 218 -12.68 -2.56 -19.93
C LYS A 218 -11.71 -3.74 -19.96
N ARG A 219 -10.65 -3.67 -19.15
CA ARG A 219 -9.56 -4.64 -19.12
C ARG A 219 -9.52 -5.53 -17.88
N ASP A 220 -10.39 -5.32 -16.88
CA ASP A 220 -10.44 -6.21 -15.72
C ASP A 220 -11.06 -7.56 -16.10
N TRP A 221 -10.19 -8.52 -16.39
CA TRP A 221 -10.56 -9.89 -16.76
C TRP A 221 -10.59 -10.84 -15.56
N ILE A 222 -10.17 -10.38 -14.38
CA ILE A 222 -10.07 -11.19 -13.16
C ILE A 222 -11.43 -11.18 -12.45
N TYR A 223 -11.99 -10.01 -12.19
CA TYR A 223 -13.20 -9.87 -11.37
C TYR A 223 -14.47 -9.74 -12.22
N PRO A 224 -15.49 -10.59 -11.98
CA PRO A 224 -16.75 -10.46 -12.69
C PRO A 224 -17.52 -9.21 -12.25
N HIS A 225 -18.35 -8.70 -13.17
CA HIS A 225 -19.29 -7.61 -12.93
C HIS A 225 -20.61 -7.90 -13.65
N SER A 226 -21.04 -9.16 -13.63
CA SER A 226 -22.19 -9.66 -14.36
C SER A 226 -23.49 -9.54 -13.55
N SER A 227 -24.59 -9.29 -14.23
CA SER A 227 -25.93 -9.46 -13.65
C SER A 227 -26.17 -10.92 -13.24
N ILE A 228 -27.08 -11.14 -12.30
CA ILE A 228 -27.56 -12.48 -11.91
C ILE A 228 -29.03 -12.65 -12.32
N THR A 229 -29.43 -13.89 -12.57
CA THR A 229 -30.83 -14.25 -12.81
C THR A 229 -31.38 -14.94 -11.56
N LEU A 230 -32.37 -14.33 -10.93
CA LEU A 230 -33.04 -14.84 -9.74
C LEU A 230 -34.26 -15.68 -10.19
N THR A 231 -34.25 -16.98 -9.91
CA THR A 231 -35.38 -17.88 -10.19
C THR A 231 -36.29 -18.03 -8.98
N ASP A 232 -35.78 -18.59 -7.88
CA ASP A 232 -36.53 -18.79 -6.64
C ASP A 232 -35.92 -17.96 -5.51
N GLU A 233 -34.74 -18.36 -5.04
CA GLU A 233 -34.00 -17.64 -4.02
C GLU A 233 -32.49 -17.73 -4.22
N MET A 234 -31.78 -16.72 -3.71
CA MET A 234 -30.33 -16.71 -3.59
C MET A 234 -29.93 -16.27 -2.19
N LYS A 235 -28.90 -16.93 -1.64
CA LYS A 235 -28.43 -16.72 -0.27
C LYS A 235 -26.93 -16.45 -0.25
N TRP A 236 -26.56 -15.46 0.55
CA TRP A 236 -25.18 -15.20 0.97
C TRP A 236 -25.09 -15.27 2.48
N SER A 237 -23.95 -15.70 3.00
CA SER A 237 -23.73 -15.79 4.45
C SER A 237 -22.30 -15.41 4.79
N PHE A 238 -22.18 -14.70 5.91
CA PHE A 238 -20.94 -14.17 6.44
C PHE A 238 -20.89 -14.35 7.95
N VAL A 239 -19.68 -14.36 8.50
CA VAL A 239 -19.44 -14.33 9.94
C VAL A 239 -18.48 -13.19 10.25
N LEU A 240 -18.85 -12.35 11.22
CA LEU A 240 -17.94 -11.40 11.84
C LEU A 240 -17.42 -12.02 13.14
N THR A 241 -16.10 -12.12 13.24
CA THR A 241 -15.44 -12.63 14.45
C THR A 241 -14.06 -12.00 14.64
N PRO A 242 -13.58 -11.87 15.88
CA PRO A 242 -12.29 -11.24 16.12
C PRO A 242 -11.09 -12.13 15.80
N PHE A 243 -9.94 -11.51 15.56
CA PHE A 243 -8.66 -12.18 15.36
C PHE A 243 -7.51 -11.32 15.91
N SER A 244 -6.33 -11.92 16.14
CA SER A 244 -5.18 -11.24 16.74
C SER A 244 -4.17 -10.67 15.75
N ASP A 245 -3.87 -11.38 14.68
CA ASP A 245 -2.78 -11.04 13.75
C ASP A 245 -3.02 -11.70 12.38
N GLN A 246 -2.08 -11.55 11.45
CA GLN A 246 -2.24 -12.07 10.09
C GLN A 246 -2.31 -13.61 10.03
N ASP A 247 -1.52 -14.29 10.86
CA ASP A 247 -1.49 -15.75 10.88
C ASP A 247 -2.79 -16.27 11.51
N ASN A 248 -3.24 -15.65 12.62
CA ASN A 248 -4.52 -15.96 13.25
C ASN A 248 -5.72 -15.63 12.35
N PHE A 249 -5.71 -14.54 11.57
CA PHE A 249 -6.76 -14.26 10.57
C PHE A 249 -6.92 -15.42 9.59
N THR A 250 -5.80 -16.02 9.18
CA THR A 250 -5.78 -17.16 8.27
C THR A 250 -6.31 -18.43 8.96
N ASP A 251 -5.95 -18.65 10.23
CA ASP A 251 -6.43 -19.79 11.02
C ASP A 251 -7.94 -19.69 11.28
N VAL A 252 -8.43 -18.48 11.60
CA VAL A 252 -9.87 -18.20 11.76
C VAL A 252 -10.61 -18.40 10.43
N ALA A 253 -10.05 -17.96 9.30
CA ALA A 253 -10.64 -18.24 7.99
C ALA A 253 -10.76 -19.75 7.72
N GLN A 254 -9.72 -20.52 8.08
CA GLN A 254 -9.70 -21.98 7.93
C GLN A 254 -10.77 -22.67 8.77
N HIS A 255 -11.06 -22.16 9.98
CA HIS A 255 -12.18 -22.63 10.80
C HIS A 255 -13.53 -22.50 10.08
N PHE A 256 -13.70 -21.49 9.22
CA PHE A 256 -14.88 -21.32 8.37
C PHE A 256 -14.77 -22.03 7.01
N GLY A 257 -13.79 -22.91 6.86
CA GLY A 257 -13.60 -23.75 5.68
C GLY A 257 -12.97 -23.03 4.49
N HIS A 258 -12.26 -21.92 4.70
CA HIS A 258 -11.42 -21.29 3.68
C HIS A 258 -10.09 -22.05 3.54
N PRO A 259 -9.53 -22.20 2.34
CA PRO A 259 -8.17 -22.72 2.20
C PRO A 259 -7.14 -21.70 2.74
N ARG A 260 -6.05 -22.20 3.33
CA ARG A 260 -4.90 -21.38 3.74
C ARG A 260 -3.89 -21.38 2.60
N ILE A 261 -3.63 -20.21 2.02
CA ILE A 261 -2.78 -20.07 0.84
C ILE A 261 -1.63 -19.09 1.16
N THR A 262 -0.40 -19.52 0.92
CA THR A 262 0.80 -18.67 1.02
C THR A 262 1.50 -18.63 -0.34
N TYR A 263 1.85 -17.45 -0.81
CA TYR A 263 2.50 -17.26 -2.11
C TYR A 263 3.52 -16.11 -2.07
N PRO A 264 4.55 -16.12 -2.93
CA PRO A 264 5.50 -15.02 -3.03
C PRO A 264 4.82 -13.79 -3.66
N PRO A 265 4.98 -12.59 -3.07
CA PRO A 265 4.33 -11.38 -3.59
C PRO A 265 4.98 -10.86 -4.88
N ILE A 266 6.26 -11.19 -5.12
CA ILE A 266 7.00 -10.85 -6.35
C ILE A 266 7.44 -12.15 -7.01
N ILE A 267 7.11 -12.32 -8.29
CA ILE A 267 7.57 -13.44 -9.12
C ILE A 267 8.28 -12.88 -10.34
N ILE A 268 9.49 -13.34 -10.60
CA ILE A 268 10.24 -12.97 -11.80
C ILE A 268 10.06 -14.06 -12.85
N ARG A 269 9.87 -13.65 -14.11
CA ARG A 269 9.75 -14.54 -15.26
C ARG A 269 10.87 -15.59 -15.27
N ASN A 270 10.50 -16.84 -15.56
CA ASN A 270 11.38 -18.01 -15.59
C ASN A 270 11.99 -18.43 -14.24
N GLN A 271 11.69 -17.72 -13.14
CA GLN A 271 12.05 -18.19 -11.81
C GLN A 271 10.94 -19.09 -11.25
N THR A 272 11.35 -20.02 -10.39
CA THR A 272 10.42 -20.90 -9.71
C THR A 272 9.73 -20.17 -8.58
N ALA A 273 8.41 -20.20 -8.57
CA ALA A 273 7.58 -19.74 -7.47
C ALA A 273 6.96 -20.95 -6.76
N THR A 274 6.88 -20.85 -5.43
CA THR A 274 6.26 -21.89 -4.60
C THR A 274 5.02 -21.32 -3.94
N VAL A 275 3.88 -21.95 -4.18
CA VAL A 275 2.60 -21.64 -3.52
C VAL A 275 2.27 -22.79 -2.58
N MET A 276 2.04 -22.49 -1.30
CA MET A 276 1.56 -23.48 -0.34
C MET A 276 0.03 -23.37 -0.24
N ILE A 277 -0.66 -24.50 -0.37
CA ILE A 277 -2.12 -24.60 -0.34
C ILE A 277 -2.48 -25.66 0.70
N GLU A 278 -3.02 -25.21 1.82
CA GLU A 278 -3.58 -26.06 2.87
C GLU A 278 -5.09 -26.11 2.72
N GLU A 279 -5.59 -27.32 2.48
CA GLU A 279 -6.99 -27.59 2.17
C GLU A 279 -7.89 -27.45 3.40
N PRO A 280 -9.16 -27.04 3.24
CA PRO A 280 -10.14 -27.12 4.31
C PRO A 280 -10.39 -28.57 4.75
N THR A 281 -10.85 -28.75 5.99
CA THR A 281 -11.22 -30.07 6.49
C THR A 281 -12.36 -30.66 5.67
N ASN A 282 -12.16 -31.86 5.11
CA ASN A 282 -13.12 -32.61 4.27
C ASN A 282 -13.50 -31.94 2.93
N ASP A 283 -12.68 -31.04 2.39
CA ASP A 283 -12.92 -30.44 1.07
C ASP A 283 -11.58 -30.26 0.34
N LEU A 284 -11.18 -31.29 -0.41
CA LEU A 284 -9.87 -31.35 -1.06
C LEU A 284 -9.84 -30.50 -2.33
N VAL A 285 -8.64 -30.19 -2.81
CA VAL A 285 -8.47 -29.54 -4.11
C VAL A 285 -8.81 -30.52 -5.23
N GLU A 286 -9.85 -30.20 -5.99
CA GLU A 286 -10.21 -30.92 -7.22
C GLU A 286 -9.34 -30.45 -8.39
N ARG A 287 -9.16 -29.12 -8.52
CA ARG A 287 -8.55 -28.53 -9.71
C ARG A 287 -7.90 -27.18 -9.43
N ILE A 288 -6.72 -26.96 -10.03
CA ILE A 288 -6.01 -25.67 -10.02
C ILE A 288 -5.78 -25.20 -11.47
N VAL A 289 -6.26 -24.00 -11.80
CA VAL A 289 -6.09 -23.38 -13.12
C VAL A 289 -5.32 -22.08 -12.99
N LEU A 290 -4.20 -21.99 -13.69
CA LEU A 290 -3.45 -20.75 -13.87
C LEU A 290 -3.98 -20.02 -15.11
N ARG A 291 -4.43 -18.77 -14.93
CA ARG A 291 -4.97 -17.90 -15.98
C ARG A 291 -4.09 -16.67 -16.14
N THR A 292 -3.84 -16.27 -17.38
CA THR A 292 -3.06 -15.06 -17.70
C THR A 292 -3.52 -14.48 -19.03
N ASN A 293 -3.31 -13.17 -19.23
CA ASN A 293 -3.68 -12.50 -20.47
C ASN A 293 -2.45 -12.32 -21.37
N VAL A 294 -2.49 -12.91 -22.56
CA VAL A 294 -1.46 -12.76 -23.59
C VAL A 294 -2.15 -12.25 -24.86
N ASP A 295 -1.68 -11.10 -25.36
CA ASP A 295 -2.22 -10.46 -26.57
C ASP A 295 -3.75 -10.27 -26.54
N ASN A 296 -4.28 -9.83 -25.40
CA ASN A 296 -5.71 -9.65 -25.12
C ASN A 296 -6.54 -10.95 -25.15
N LYS A 297 -5.90 -12.10 -24.94
CA LYS A 297 -6.57 -13.40 -24.81
C LYS A 297 -6.21 -14.04 -23.48
N ILE A 298 -7.22 -14.53 -22.78
CA ILE A 298 -7.01 -15.30 -21.56
C ILE A 298 -6.57 -16.71 -21.93
N ILE A 299 -5.36 -17.08 -21.53
CA ILE A 299 -4.81 -18.41 -21.62
C ILE A 299 -5.04 -19.09 -20.27
N GLU A 300 -5.53 -20.32 -20.29
CA GLU A 300 -5.74 -21.13 -19.10
C GLU A 300 -4.87 -22.38 -19.17
N ARG A 301 -4.20 -22.72 -18.06
CA ARG A 301 -3.38 -23.92 -17.91
C ARG A 301 -3.79 -24.65 -16.65
N ASP A 302 -4.15 -25.92 -16.79
CA ASP A 302 -4.36 -26.79 -15.62
C ASP A 302 -3.00 -27.15 -15.03
N VAL A 303 -2.80 -26.79 -13.77
CA VAL A 303 -1.54 -27.00 -13.03
C VAL A 303 -1.75 -27.91 -11.82
N THR A 304 -2.89 -28.62 -11.75
CA THR A 304 -3.25 -29.50 -10.63
C THR A 304 -2.18 -30.58 -10.39
N SER A 305 -1.62 -31.15 -11.46
CA SER A 305 -0.58 -32.18 -11.37
C SER A 305 0.77 -31.68 -10.83
N SER A 306 0.98 -30.37 -10.76
CA SER A 306 2.15 -29.74 -10.15
C SER A 306 2.02 -29.56 -8.64
N LEU A 307 0.83 -29.77 -8.07
CA LEU A 307 0.62 -29.81 -6.63
C LEU A 307 1.11 -31.16 -6.09
N LYS A 308 2.08 -31.11 -5.17
CA LYS A 308 2.54 -32.29 -4.43
C LYS A 308 2.38 -32.04 -2.95
N GLN A 309 1.61 -32.89 -2.28
CA GLN A 309 1.16 -32.65 -0.91
C GLN A 309 0.43 -31.29 -0.87
N ASN A 310 0.96 -30.31 -0.16
CA ASN A 310 0.43 -28.95 -0.06
C ASN A 310 1.26 -27.91 -0.85
N VAL A 311 2.22 -28.35 -1.68
CA VAL A 311 3.18 -27.45 -2.36
C VAL A 311 2.95 -27.47 -3.86
N LEU A 312 2.55 -26.33 -4.42
CA LEU A 312 2.44 -26.07 -5.86
C LEU A 312 3.69 -25.34 -6.34
N THR A 313 4.41 -25.95 -7.27
CA THR A 313 5.58 -25.33 -7.91
C THR A 313 5.20 -24.78 -9.28
N LEU A 314 5.45 -23.49 -9.50
CA LEU A 314 5.16 -22.78 -10.75
C LEU A 314 6.45 -22.20 -11.34
N ALA A 315 6.51 -22.15 -12.68
CA ALA A 315 7.58 -21.45 -13.41
C ALA A 315 6.93 -20.66 -14.55
N PRO A 316 6.22 -19.56 -14.26
CA PRO A 316 5.50 -18.80 -15.27
C PRO A 316 6.47 -18.12 -16.24
N THR A 317 6.12 -18.16 -17.53
CA THR A 317 6.90 -17.60 -18.63
C THR A 317 6.31 -16.29 -19.16
N GLU A 318 5.00 -16.13 -19.02
CA GLU A 318 4.24 -14.95 -19.39
C GLU A 318 4.43 -13.86 -18.32
N VAL A 319 4.46 -12.59 -18.75
CA VAL A 319 4.58 -11.43 -17.86
C VAL A 319 3.23 -10.76 -17.68
N GLY A 320 3.07 -10.02 -16.60
CA GLY A 320 1.81 -9.39 -16.20
C GLY A 320 1.05 -10.22 -15.16
N GLU A 321 -0.22 -9.85 -14.94
CA GLU A 321 -1.04 -10.44 -13.89
C GLU A 321 -1.42 -11.89 -14.21
N HIS A 322 -1.44 -12.70 -13.16
CA HIS A 322 -1.89 -14.08 -13.20
C HIS A 322 -2.95 -14.29 -12.12
N GLU A 323 -3.99 -15.05 -12.45
CA GLU A 323 -4.96 -15.58 -11.49
C GLU A 323 -4.70 -17.08 -11.35
N LEU A 324 -4.46 -17.55 -10.14
CA LEU A 324 -4.50 -18.98 -9.83
C LEU A 324 -5.86 -19.27 -9.20
N ARG A 325 -6.73 -19.95 -9.93
CA ARG A 325 -8.05 -20.37 -9.47
C ARG A 325 -7.96 -21.77 -8.88
N ILE A 326 -8.48 -21.91 -7.66
CA ILE A 326 -8.48 -23.17 -6.91
C ILE A 326 -9.93 -23.60 -6.74
N THR A 327 -10.29 -24.74 -7.30
CA THR A 327 -11.61 -25.36 -7.17
C THR A 327 -11.49 -26.56 -6.24
N LEU A 328 -12.33 -26.60 -5.20
CA LEU A 328 -12.42 -27.72 -4.27
C LEU A 328 -13.47 -28.74 -4.75
N GLU A 329 -13.43 -29.95 -4.21
CA GLU A 329 -14.39 -31.04 -4.55
C GLU A 329 -15.86 -30.66 -4.31
N SER A 330 -16.13 -29.74 -3.37
CA SER A 330 -17.47 -29.16 -3.17
C SER A 330 -17.95 -28.25 -4.32
N GLY A 331 -17.07 -27.93 -5.28
CA GLY A 331 -17.30 -26.95 -6.33
C GLY A 331 -17.04 -25.50 -5.91
N ARG A 332 -16.71 -25.25 -4.64
CA ARG A 332 -16.33 -23.90 -4.14
C ARG A 332 -14.99 -23.47 -4.72
N GLN A 333 -14.84 -22.16 -4.95
CA GLN A 333 -13.67 -21.59 -5.59
C GLN A 333 -13.03 -20.48 -4.77
N ASP A 334 -11.71 -20.59 -4.59
CA ASP A 334 -10.82 -19.51 -4.14
C ASP A 334 -9.92 -19.04 -5.30
N ARG A 335 -9.21 -17.94 -5.10
CA ARG A 335 -8.21 -17.43 -6.02
C ARG A 335 -7.06 -16.74 -5.31
N ILE A 336 -5.91 -16.73 -5.97
CA ILE A 336 -4.84 -15.75 -5.72
C ILE A 336 -4.53 -14.97 -6.99
N VAL A 337 -4.15 -13.71 -6.82
CA VAL A 337 -3.65 -12.84 -7.89
C VAL A 337 -2.22 -12.43 -7.56
N PHE A 338 -1.31 -12.70 -8.50
CA PHE A 338 0.10 -12.31 -8.41
C PHE A 338 0.57 -11.74 -9.75
N ASN A 339 1.67 -10.98 -9.71
CA ASN A 339 2.28 -10.41 -10.91
C ASN A 339 3.57 -11.16 -11.27
N VAL A 340 3.76 -11.43 -12.56
CA VAL A 340 5.01 -11.98 -13.09
C VAL A 340 5.76 -10.88 -13.82
N MET A 341 6.87 -10.43 -13.24
CA MET A 341 7.65 -9.32 -13.75
C MET A 341 8.83 -9.79 -14.60
N ARG A 342 9.29 -8.92 -15.51
CA ARG A 342 10.64 -9.06 -16.07
C ARG A 342 11.68 -8.86 -14.96
N PRO A 343 12.95 -9.27 -15.17
CA PRO A 343 14.00 -8.98 -14.20
C PRO A 343 14.01 -7.50 -13.82
N ILE A 344 13.99 -7.21 -12.52
CA ILE A 344 13.75 -5.85 -12.01
C ILE A 344 14.84 -4.87 -12.49
N HIS A 345 16.08 -5.31 -12.68
CA HIS A 345 17.14 -4.47 -13.24
C HIS A 345 16.76 -3.89 -14.62
N GLN A 346 16.03 -4.65 -15.45
CA GLN A 346 15.57 -4.17 -16.76
C GLN A 346 14.50 -3.10 -16.61
N LEU A 347 13.57 -3.26 -15.66
CA LEU A 347 12.56 -2.24 -15.36
C LEU A 347 13.22 -0.94 -14.90
N ILE A 348 14.21 -1.02 -14.00
CA ILE A 348 14.97 0.14 -13.52
C ILE A 348 15.72 0.83 -14.67
N GLN A 349 16.44 0.07 -15.49
CA GLN A 349 17.18 0.64 -16.64
C GLN A 349 16.23 1.29 -17.65
N GLN A 350 15.11 0.65 -17.97
CA GLN A 350 14.10 1.21 -18.87
C GLN A 350 13.51 2.51 -18.32
N ARG A 351 13.26 2.58 -17.01
CA ARG A 351 12.76 3.79 -16.36
C ARG A 351 13.78 4.92 -16.40
N VAL A 352 15.04 4.65 -16.06
CA VAL A 352 16.13 5.64 -16.09
C VAL A 352 16.38 6.15 -17.51
N ASP A 353 16.38 5.25 -18.50
CA ASP A 353 16.48 5.62 -19.91
C ASP A 353 15.29 6.49 -20.35
N TRP A 354 14.08 6.12 -19.95
CA TRP A 354 12.87 6.86 -20.29
C TRP A 354 12.92 8.30 -19.74
N LEU A 355 13.28 8.46 -18.48
CA LEU A 355 13.43 9.77 -17.83
C LEU A 355 14.49 10.64 -18.53
N SER A 356 15.63 10.06 -18.86
CA SER A 356 16.74 10.75 -19.54
C SER A 356 16.37 11.23 -20.95
N ILE A 357 15.51 10.49 -21.66
CA ILE A 357 15.12 10.79 -23.05
C ILE A 357 13.88 11.69 -23.12
N HIS A 358 12.90 11.48 -22.24
CA HIS A 358 11.56 12.07 -22.38
C HIS A 358 11.24 13.10 -21.30
N SER A 359 11.88 13.04 -20.14
CA SER A 359 11.60 13.97 -19.04
C SER A 359 12.59 15.13 -18.99
N PHE A 360 13.85 14.92 -19.33
CA PHE A 360 14.85 16.00 -19.30
C PHE A 360 14.61 17.03 -20.42
N GLU A 361 14.48 18.30 -20.04
CA GLU A 361 14.45 19.44 -20.97
C GLU A 361 15.83 20.08 -21.09
N ASP A 362 16.27 20.38 -22.31
CA ASP A 362 17.53 21.10 -22.52
C ASP A 362 17.37 22.61 -22.26
N ALA A 363 18.42 23.40 -22.57
CA ALA A 363 18.43 24.85 -22.38
C ALA A 363 17.29 25.60 -23.10
N SER A 364 16.69 25.00 -24.13
CA SER A 364 15.63 25.58 -24.96
C SER A 364 14.22 25.15 -24.54
N GLY A 365 14.10 24.28 -23.53
CA GLY A 365 12.82 23.80 -23.00
C GLY A 365 11.94 24.89 -22.37
N LYS A 366 10.68 24.55 -22.10
CA LYS A 366 9.70 25.41 -21.39
C LYS A 366 10.22 25.72 -19.97
N HIS A 367 10.81 24.72 -19.34
CA HIS A 367 11.49 24.78 -18.05
C HIS A 367 12.92 24.27 -18.24
N PRO A 368 13.86 25.13 -18.67
CA PRO A 368 15.22 24.72 -19.03
C PRO A 368 15.89 23.88 -17.96
N TYR A 369 16.51 22.77 -18.38
CA TYR A 369 17.23 21.81 -17.52
C TYR A 369 16.36 21.07 -16.48
N SER A 370 15.03 21.18 -16.53
CA SER A 370 14.15 20.46 -15.62
C SER A 370 13.92 19.01 -16.06
N PHE A 371 13.45 18.16 -15.14
CA PHE A 371 12.86 16.87 -15.51
C PHE A 371 11.34 16.93 -15.32
N GLY A 372 10.59 16.80 -16.42
CA GLY A 372 9.14 16.80 -16.44
C GLY A 372 8.50 15.51 -15.86
N PRO A 373 7.20 15.57 -15.49
CA PRO A 373 6.46 16.81 -15.22
C PRO A 373 7.08 17.56 -14.02
N VAL A 374 7.06 18.88 -14.08
CA VAL A 374 7.57 19.76 -13.01
C VAL A 374 6.50 20.00 -11.95
N SER A 375 6.91 20.08 -10.68
CA SER A 375 6.03 20.42 -9.56
C SER A 375 6.74 21.40 -8.61
N ASN A 376 5.97 22.09 -7.77
CA ASN A 376 6.53 22.84 -6.63
C ASN A 376 6.93 21.93 -5.48
N GLN A 377 6.33 20.73 -5.40
CA GLN A 377 6.63 19.71 -4.41
C GLN A 377 7.97 19.04 -4.67
N GLY A 378 8.77 18.92 -3.59
CA GLY A 378 10.11 18.34 -3.64
C GLY A 378 10.09 16.86 -4.07
N GLU A 379 8.99 16.16 -3.79
CA GLU A 379 8.73 14.78 -4.18
C GLU A 379 8.99 14.52 -5.68
N SER A 380 8.78 15.53 -6.53
CA SER A 380 9.03 15.43 -7.97
C SER A 380 10.49 15.22 -8.34
N LEU A 381 11.43 15.50 -7.44
CA LEU A 381 12.85 15.29 -7.65
C LEU A 381 13.28 13.84 -7.40
N GLY A 382 12.41 12.98 -6.85
CA GLY A 382 12.73 11.57 -6.61
C GLY A 382 13.18 10.82 -7.88
N LYS A 383 12.72 11.26 -9.05
CA LYS A 383 13.16 10.69 -10.34
C LYS A 383 14.65 10.93 -10.63
N LEU A 384 15.22 12.04 -10.14
CA LEU A 384 16.67 12.31 -10.23
C LEU A 384 17.43 11.41 -9.24
N SER A 385 16.93 11.24 -8.01
CA SER A 385 17.50 10.29 -7.04
C SER A 385 17.57 8.87 -7.62
N LEU A 386 16.52 8.44 -8.33
CA LEU A 386 16.49 7.15 -9.03
C LEU A 386 17.59 7.06 -10.10
N ILE A 387 17.72 8.06 -10.97
CA ILE A 387 18.76 8.09 -12.02
C ILE A 387 20.14 7.96 -11.40
N LEU A 388 20.42 8.72 -10.34
CA LEU A 388 21.71 8.71 -9.66
C LEU A 388 21.97 7.36 -8.97
N MET A 389 21.02 6.87 -8.17
CA MET A 389 21.15 5.60 -7.45
C MET A 389 21.34 4.41 -8.40
N ALA A 390 20.56 4.33 -9.48
CA ALA A 390 20.72 3.26 -10.46
C ALA A 390 22.11 3.28 -11.13
N ASN A 391 22.62 4.47 -11.44
CA ASN A 391 23.93 4.64 -12.06
C ASN A 391 25.10 4.41 -11.08
N LEU A 392 24.92 4.65 -9.77
CA LEU A 392 25.90 4.27 -8.75
C LEU A 392 26.01 2.74 -8.61
N LEU A 393 24.86 2.04 -8.65
CA LEU A 393 24.82 0.59 -8.45
C LEU A 393 25.27 -0.21 -9.66
N ASN A 394 24.91 0.26 -10.86
CA ASN A 394 25.18 -0.42 -12.12
C ASN A 394 25.49 0.58 -13.25
N PRO A 395 26.74 1.07 -13.33
CA PRO A 395 27.19 1.92 -14.43
C PRO A 395 27.05 1.23 -15.80
N THR A 396 26.65 1.99 -16.81
CA THR A 396 26.49 1.59 -18.22
C THR A 396 27.16 2.60 -19.15
N GLU A 397 27.16 2.38 -20.47
CA GLU A 397 27.67 3.37 -21.42
C GLU A 397 26.90 4.71 -21.41
N LYS A 398 25.66 4.71 -20.90
CA LYS A 398 24.81 5.91 -20.81
C LYS A 398 25.01 6.72 -19.52
N THR A 399 25.72 6.16 -18.54
CA THR A 399 25.86 6.75 -17.20
C THR A 399 26.36 8.19 -17.25
N MET A 400 27.39 8.47 -18.05
CA MET A 400 27.93 9.83 -18.15
C MET A 400 26.87 10.82 -18.65
N ALA A 401 26.09 10.47 -19.67
CA ALA A 401 25.06 11.36 -20.20
C ALA A 401 23.93 11.58 -19.17
N GLN A 402 23.44 10.50 -18.56
CA GLN A 402 22.35 10.54 -17.59
C GLN A 402 22.71 11.35 -16.33
N VAL A 403 23.89 11.11 -15.76
CA VAL A 403 24.36 11.83 -14.56
C VAL A 403 24.57 13.31 -14.88
N ARG A 404 25.11 13.65 -16.06
CA ARG A 404 25.31 15.05 -16.46
C ARG A 404 24.01 15.81 -16.69
N GLN A 405 22.95 15.16 -17.17
CA GLN A 405 21.62 15.78 -17.23
C GLN A 405 21.10 16.11 -15.83
N VAL A 406 21.27 15.19 -14.87
CA VAL A 406 20.91 15.43 -13.47
C VAL A 406 21.77 16.55 -12.88
N GLU A 407 23.07 16.57 -13.17
CA GLU A 407 23.99 17.64 -12.75
C GLU A 407 23.55 19.01 -13.29
N GLN A 408 23.21 19.10 -14.59
CA GLN A 408 22.66 20.31 -15.20
C GLN A 408 21.36 20.75 -14.52
N SER A 409 20.46 19.82 -14.23
CA SER A 409 19.23 20.10 -13.51
C SER A 409 19.50 20.64 -12.10
N ALA A 410 20.43 20.01 -11.38
CA ALA A 410 20.79 20.40 -10.03
C ALA A 410 21.39 21.81 -9.95
N VAL A 411 22.21 22.21 -10.93
CA VAL A 411 22.87 23.52 -10.99
C VAL A 411 21.96 24.60 -11.55
N TYR A 412 21.28 24.35 -12.66
CA TYR A 412 20.59 25.39 -13.44
C TYR A 412 19.08 25.46 -13.16
N TYR A 413 18.46 24.38 -12.69
CA TYR A 413 17.03 24.34 -12.43
C TYR A 413 16.72 24.30 -10.92
N ILE A 414 17.10 23.24 -10.21
CA ILE A 414 16.72 23.00 -8.80
C ILE A 414 17.19 24.15 -7.93
N ARG A 415 18.48 24.50 -8.03
CA ARG A 415 19.09 25.56 -7.26
C ARG A 415 18.38 26.90 -7.46
N GLN A 416 17.91 27.19 -8.68
CA GLN A 416 17.27 28.46 -9.02
C GLN A 416 15.77 28.48 -8.71
N LYS A 417 15.12 27.31 -8.66
CA LYS A 417 13.69 27.19 -8.41
C LYS A 417 13.35 27.29 -6.92
N TRP A 418 14.07 26.55 -6.06
CA TRP A 418 13.74 26.48 -4.63
C TRP A 418 14.49 27.50 -3.78
N PHE A 419 15.47 28.20 -4.34
CA PHE A 419 16.30 29.17 -3.61
C PHE A 419 16.46 30.46 -4.41
N VAL A 420 16.24 31.60 -3.75
CA VAL A 420 16.32 32.93 -4.38
C VAL A 420 17.76 33.17 -4.86
N ASP A 421 17.93 33.39 -6.16
CA ASP A 421 19.23 33.55 -6.82
C ASP A 421 20.23 32.39 -6.54
N GLY A 422 19.72 31.22 -6.16
CA GLY A 422 20.54 30.06 -5.80
C GLY A 422 21.25 30.14 -4.44
N ASP A 423 20.78 30.99 -3.54
CA ASP A 423 21.26 31.12 -2.15
C ASP A 423 20.51 30.16 -1.22
N PHE A 424 21.17 29.07 -0.76
CA PHE A 424 20.54 28.07 0.10
C PHE A 424 20.02 28.63 1.43
N GLY A 425 20.49 29.79 1.88
CA GLY A 425 19.95 30.48 3.06
C GLY A 425 18.62 31.21 2.80
N LYS A 426 18.14 31.28 1.55
CA LYS A 426 16.95 32.03 1.14
C LYS A 426 16.01 31.16 0.31
N PRO A 427 15.24 30.27 0.97
CA PRO A 427 14.23 29.46 0.29
C PRO A 427 13.15 30.33 -0.36
N ALA A 428 12.71 29.92 -1.56
CA ALA A 428 11.69 30.60 -2.35
C ALA A 428 10.27 30.18 -1.94
N SER A 429 9.36 31.14 -1.75
CA SER A 429 7.96 30.86 -1.42
C SER A 429 7.18 30.34 -2.64
N LEU A 430 7.16 29.02 -2.82
CA LEU A 430 6.49 28.36 -3.97
C LEU A 430 5.00 28.10 -3.78
N TYR A 431 4.46 28.35 -2.59
CA TYR A 431 3.06 28.05 -2.23
C TYR A 431 2.27 29.29 -1.82
N GLY A 432 2.54 30.41 -2.49
CA GLY A 432 2.01 31.72 -2.13
C GLY A 432 3.02 32.46 -1.27
N ASP A 433 2.76 32.60 0.02
CA ASP A 433 3.60 33.35 0.97
C ASP A 433 4.60 32.48 1.74
N PHE A 434 4.60 31.16 1.54
CA PHE A 434 5.48 30.23 2.25
C PHE A 434 6.20 29.23 1.33
N TYR A 435 7.24 28.59 1.89
CA TYR A 435 7.94 27.41 1.37
C TYR A 435 7.72 26.23 2.33
N ARG A 436 7.72 25.01 1.81
CA ARG A 436 7.56 23.79 2.61
C ARG A 436 8.93 23.21 2.94
N VAL A 437 9.21 23.02 4.23
CA VAL A 437 10.55 22.60 4.69
C VAL A 437 10.85 21.15 4.31
N MET A 438 9.82 20.30 4.26
CA MET A 438 9.94 18.88 3.89
C MET A 438 10.51 18.67 2.47
N ASP A 439 10.25 19.62 1.54
CA ASP A 439 10.72 19.51 0.16
C ASP A 439 12.25 19.48 0.05
N PHE A 440 12.95 20.07 1.04
CA PHE A 440 14.41 20.14 1.08
C PHE A 440 15.07 18.77 1.26
N GLU A 441 14.38 17.76 1.76
CA GLU A 441 14.94 16.40 1.87
C GLU A 441 15.27 15.83 0.50
N TYR A 442 14.32 15.93 -0.44
CA TYR A 442 14.49 15.43 -1.81
C TYR A 442 15.59 16.19 -2.56
N ILE A 443 15.70 17.50 -2.35
CA ILE A 443 16.77 18.33 -2.91
C ILE A 443 18.13 17.90 -2.35
N GLY A 444 18.21 17.74 -1.03
CA GLY A 444 19.42 17.29 -0.35
C GLY A 444 19.85 15.89 -0.82
N HIS A 445 18.91 14.98 -1.06
CA HIS A 445 19.20 13.64 -1.59
C HIS A 445 19.86 13.72 -2.98
N VAL A 446 19.35 14.57 -3.88
CA VAL A 446 19.96 14.75 -5.22
C VAL A 446 21.39 15.25 -5.11
N TYR A 447 21.66 16.28 -4.29
CA TYR A 447 23.02 16.80 -4.13
C TYR A 447 23.94 15.78 -3.44
N TYR A 448 23.45 15.06 -2.43
CA TYR A 448 24.23 14.02 -1.76
C TYR A 448 24.60 12.90 -2.74
N LEU A 449 23.64 12.39 -3.51
CA LEU A 449 23.90 11.34 -4.49
C LEU A 449 24.84 11.80 -5.63
N LEU A 450 24.77 13.07 -6.05
CA LEU A 450 25.74 13.64 -6.99
C LEU A 450 27.17 13.65 -6.41
N SER A 451 27.31 13.92 -5.11
CA SER A 451 28.62 13.94 -4.44
C SER A 451 29.34 12.59 -4.41
N LEU A 452 28.62 11.49 -4.66
CA LEU A 452 29.17 10.13 -4.70
C LEU A 452 29.79 9.77 -6.06
N PHE A 453 29.63 10.61 -7.09
CA PHE A 453 30.25 10.40 -8.40
C PHE A 453 31.66 11.01 -8.47
N GLY A 454 32.53 10.42 -9.30
CA GLY A 454 33.89 10.92 -9.51
C GLY A 454 33.99 12.09 -10.50
N GLU A 455 35.12 12.80 -10.47
CA GLU A 455 35.43 13.93 -11.36
C GLU A 455 35.47 13.57 -12.85
N ASN A 456 35.61 12.28 -13.17
CA ASN A 456 35.55 11.78 -14.55
C ASN A 456 34.12 11.75 -15.12
N VAL A 457 33.10 11.78 -14.26
CA VAL A 457 31.69 11.77 -14.65
C VAL A 457 31.12 13.19 -14.65
N LEU A 458 31.31 13.93 -13.56
CA LEU A 458 30.81 15.30 -13.36
C LEU A 458 31.56 16.32 -14.22
N ILE A 459 30.90 17.39 -14.65
CA ILE A 459 31.51 18.42 -15.53
C ILE A 459 31.30 19.86 -15.07
N LEU A 460 30.32 20.13 -14.22
CA LEU A 460 30.00 21.50 -13.79
C LEU A 460 30.69 21.85 -12.47
N ASN A 461 30.72 20.92 -11.51
CA ASN A 461 31.39 21.13 -10.23
C ASN A 461 32.08 19.85 -9.75
N GLN A 462 32.99 20.02 -8.78
CA GLN A 462 33.64 18.90 -8.12
C GLN A 462 32.69 18.18 -7.16
N PRO A 463 32.89 16.87 -6.88
CA PRO A 463 32.04 16.10 -5.98
C PRO A 463 31.90 16.75 -4.59
N THR A 464 32.99 17.33 -4.09
CA THR A 464 33.02 18.04 -2.80
C THR A 464 32.14 19.28 -2.77
N VAL A 465 31.90 19.95 -3.90
CA VAL A 465 30.97 21.08 -3.98
C VAL A 465 29.53 20.61 -3.77
N TYR A 466 29.15 19.49 -4.40
CA TYR A 466 27.83 18.89 -4.19
C TYR A 466 27.64 18.38 -2.75
N LEU A 467 28.71 17.88 -2.11
CA LEU A 467 28.67 17.51 -0.70
C LEU A 467 28.40 18.73 0.20
N HIS A 468 29.00 19.89 -0.07
CA HIS A 468 28.69 21.14 0.64
C HIS A 468 27.26 21.58 0.40
N TRP A 469 26.76 21.54 -0.83
CA TRP A 469 25.37 21.91 -1.12
C TRP A 469 24.37 20.96 -0.44
N ALA A 470 24.67 19.67 -0.39
CA ALA A 470 23.89 18.72 0.39
C ALA A 470 23.88 19.13 1.86
N ALA A 471 25.04 19.44 2.45
CA ALA A 471 25.15 19.89 3.84
C ALA A 471 24.34 21.18 4.11
N ASP A 472 24.44 22.19 3.25
CA ASP A 472 23.70 23.45 3.37
C ASP A 472 22.18 23.23 3.36
N VAL A 473 21.71 22.45 2.39
CA VAL A 473 20.28 22.12 2.25
C VAL A 473 19.80 21.28 3.42
N PHE A 474 20.61 20.33 3.91
CA PHE A 474 20.25 19.52 5.07
C PHE A 474 20.25 20.31 6.36
N ASN A 475 21.21 21.21 6.56
CA ASN A 475 21.18 22.14 7.68
C ASN A 475 19.90 22.96 7.66
N LEU A 476 19.55 23.57 6.51
CA LEU A 476 18.27 24.27 6.35
C LEU A 476 17.08 23.37 6.69
N ARG A 477 17.08 22.11 6.26
CA ARG A 477 15.98 21.17 6.52
C ARG A 477 15.77 20.87 8.00
N VAL A 478 16.84 20.74 8.80
CA VAL A 478 16.75 20.27 10.21
C VAL A 478 16.93 21.38 11.24
N ASN A 479 17.37 22.57 10.83
CA ASN A 479 17.74 23.65 11.73
C ASN A 479 16.64 24.72 11.86
N PRO A 480 15.91 24.77 12.99
CA PRO A 480 14.85 25.76 13.18
C PRO A 480 15.39 27.20 13.21
N ASP A 481 16.66 27.43 13.51
CA ASP A 481 17.23 28.77 13.59
C ASP A 481 17.46 29.40 12.20
N MET A 482 17.38 28.60 11.14
CA MET A 482 17.43 29.07 9.74
C MET A 482 16.06 29.53 9.21
N HIS A 483 15.01 29.46 10.03
CA HIS A 483 13.65 29.80 9.63
C HIS A 483 13.08 30.98 10.42
N GLU A 484 12.37 31.87 9.74
CA GLU A 484 11.72 33.01 10.39
C GLU A 484 10.33 32.65 10.95
N SER A 485 9.54 31.91 10.17
CA SER A 485 8.15 31.58 10.53
C SER A 485 8.08 30.44 11.54
N GLN A 486 7.14 30.52 12.48
CA GLN A 486 6.92 29.45 13.48
C GLN A 486 6.59 28.12 12.80
N ARG A 487 5.85 28.16 11.70
CA ARG A 487 5.53 26.99 10.89
C ARG A 487 6.78 26.28 10.38
N ALA A 488 7.68 27.01 9.72
CA ALA A 488 8.90 26.41 9.17
C ALA A 488 9.82 25.87 10.28
N LYS A 489 9.84 26.53 11.45
CA LYS A 489 10.52 25.99 12.65
C LYS A 489 9.94 24.66 13.10
N GLU A 490 8.61 24.52 13.10
CA GLU A 490 7.95 23.26 13.47
C GLU A 490 8.21 22.15 12.45
N GLU A 491 8.05 22.44 11.15
CA GLU A 491 8.32 21.49 10.05
C GLU A 491 9.80 21.04 10.04
N SER A 492 10.75 21.94 10.32
CA SER A 492 12.19 21.60 10.38
C SER A 492 12.52 20.50 11.41
N GLN A 493 11.63 20.30 12.38
CA GLN A 493 11.81 19.31 13.44
C GLN A 493 10.93 18.06 13.25
N MET A 494 10.10 18.00 12.20
CA MET A 494 9.32 16.82 11.83
C MET A 494 10.22 15.77 11.17
N LEU A 495 9.86 14.49 11.32
CA LEU A 495 10.60 13.38 10.70
C LEU A 495 10.01 13.11 9.31
N GLY A 496 10.85 13.19 8.28
CA GLY A 496 10.51 12.87 6.90
C GLY A 496 11.36 11.74 6.32
N VAL A 497 11.54 11.74 5.00
CA VAL A 497 12.33 10.75 4.26
C VAL A 497 13.84 10.87 4.46
N TYR A 498 14.31 11.85 5.26
CA TYR A 498 15.73 12.07 5.51
C TYR A 498 16.49 10.86 6.08
N PHE A 499 15.79 9.95 6.77
CA PHE A 499 16.39 8.73 7.31
C PHE A 499 17.05 7.85 6.24
N LEU A 500 16.70 8.02 4.96
CA LEU A 500 17.25 7.24 3.86
C LEU A 500 18.75 7.46 3.65
N TYR A 501 19.27 8.67 3.91
CA TYR A 501 20.66 9.04 3.56
C TYR A 501 21.45 9.76 4.64
N ILE A 502 20.83 10.14 5.76
CA ILE A 502 21.49 10.88 6.86
C ILE A 502 22.81 10.24 7.33
N ASP A 503 22.85 8.92 7.53
CA ASP A 503 24.05 8.24 8.00
C ASP A 503 25.17 8.30 6.96
N GLY A 504 24.83 8.16 5.68
CA GLY A 504 25.78 8.29 4.57
C GLY A 504 26.38 9.69 4.52
N LEU A 505 25.51 10.71 4.51
CA LEU A 505 25.91 12.12 4.52
C LEU A 505 26.86 12.42 5.69
N LEU A 506 26.46 12.09 6.91
CA LEU A 506 27.28 12.37 8.10
C LEU A 506 28.64 11.69 8.06
N ASN A 507 28.70 10.45 7.57
CA ASN A 507 29.96 9.74 7.41
C ASN A 507 30.86 10.42 6.38
N ASP A 508 30.30 10.84 5.25
CA ASP A 508 31.05 11.49 4.17
C ASP A 508 31.53 12.90 4.55
N LEU A 509 30.70 13.69 5.27
CA LEU A 509 31.12 14.98 5.82
C LEU A 509 32.33 14.84 6.74
N LYS A 510 32.28 13.84 7.64
CA LYS A 510 33.39 13.55 8.54
C LYS A 510 34.64 13.07 7.79
N ALA A 511 34.47 12.21 6.79
CA ALA A 511 35.57 11.69 5.98
C ALA A 511 36.27 12.78 5.16
N HIS A 512 35.53 13.81 4.74
CA HIS A 512 36.06 14.95 3.98
C HIS A 512 36.50 16.15 4.86
N GLY A 513 36.48 16.00 6.19
CA GLY A 513 36.94 17.02 7.13
C GLY A 513 35.99 18.20 7.33
N MET A 514 34.74 18.08 6.88
CA MET A 514 33.67 19.09 7.04
C MET A 514 33.05 19.00 8.44
N ASN A 515 33.90 19.21 9.45
CA ASN A 515 33.55 18.93 10.85
C ASN A 515 32.48 19.86 11.42
N GLU A 516 32.44 21.13 10.99
CA GLU A 516 31.45 22.10 11.45
C GLU A 516 30.05 21.71 10.98
N ASP A 517 29.89 21.44 9.67
CA ASP A 517 28.63 20.97 9.08
C ASP A 517 28.19 19.64 9.69
N TYR A 518 29.12 18.70 9.86
CA TYR A 518 28.86 17.42 10.53
C TYR A 518 28.26 17.62 11.92
N GLN A 519 28.90 18.43 12.78
CA GLN A 519 28.43 18.63 14.15
C GLN A 519 27.06 19.32 14.17
N LEU A 520 26.89 20.37 13.36
CA LEU A 520 25.65 21.14 13.34
C LEU A 520 24.44 20.29 12.90
N ILE A 521 24.58 19.56 11.79
CA ILE A 521 23.51 18.68 11.28
C ILE A 521 23.27 17.55 12.27
N LYS A 522 24.32 16.93 12.82
CA LYS A 522 24.21 15.85 13.80
C LYS A 522 23.47 16.28 15.06
N GLU A 523 23.79 17.44 15.61
CA GLU A 523 23.13 17.99 16.80
C GLU A 523 21.65 18.27 16.56
N CYS A 524 21.31 18.90 15.43
CA CYS A 524 19.92 19.15 15.06
C CYS A 524 19.14 17.85 14.86
N TRP A 525 19.72 16.90 14.12
CA TRP A 525 19.12 15.58 13.90
C TRP A 525 18.89 14.83 15.21
N ASP A 526 19.93 14.71 16.06
CA ASP A 526 19.84 14.03 17.35
C ASP A 526 18.77 14.64 18.25
N LYS A 527 18.68 15.98 18.27
CA LYS A 527 17.64 16.69 19.02
C LYS A 527 16.24 16.34 18.51
N ALA A 528 16.04 16.31 17.19
CA ALA A 528 14.75 15.97 16.58
C ALA A 528 14.35 14.52 16.91
N VAL A 529 15.22 13.54 16.68
CA VAL A 529 14.90 12.11 16.96
C VAL A 529 14.74 11.85 18.46
N LYS A 530 15.53 12.48 19.32
CA LYS A 530 15.41 12.35 20.78
C LYS A 530 14.08 12.89 21.29
N ARG A 531 13.62 14.02 20.74
CA ARG A 531 12.30 14.59 21.05
C ARG A 531 11.19 13.59 20.72
N VAL A 532 11.19 13.07 19.50
CA VAL A 532 10.19 12.08 19.07
C VAL A 532 10.25 10.80 19.90
N ALA A 533 11.45 10.32 20.25
CA ALA A 533 11.62 9.16 21.11
C ALA A 533 11.02 9.39 22.51
N THR A 534 11.24 10.57 23.08
CA THR A 534 10.71 10.97 24.40
C THR A 534 9.18 11.03 24.38
N ASP A 535 8.61 11.56 23.30
CA ASP A 535 7.15 11.73 23.16
C ASP A 535 6.43 10.50 22.56
N SER A 536 7.14 9.38 22.35
CA SER A 536 6.65 8.21 21.63
C SER A 536 5.38 7.57 22.22
N GLN A 537 5.09 7.74 23.52
CA GLN A 537 3.84 7.25 24.12
C GLN A 537 2.59 7.92 23.53
N SER A 538 2.73 9.14 23.05
CA SER A 538 1.62 9.93 22.52
C SER A 538 1.42 9.76 21.02
N TYR A 539 2.32 9.03 20.34
CA TYR A 539 2.31 8.84 18.88
C TYR A 539 2.27 10.14 18.06
N LYS A 540 2.66 11.29 18.63
CA LYS A 540 2.57 12.59 17.95
C LYS A 540 3.26 12.65 16.58
N ALA A 541 4.31 11.86 16.35
CA ALA A 541 5.00 11.82 15.06
C ALA A 541 4.27 10.96 14.00
N ALA A 542 3.17 10.29 14.36
CA ALA A 542 2.26 9.67 13.39
C ALA A 542 1.37 10.71 12.70
N ILE A 543 1.30 11.92 13.25
CA ILE A 543 0.78 13.09 12.54
C ILE A 543 1.89 13.65 11.68
N THR A 544 1.60 13.87 10.40
CA THR A 544 2.46 14.70 9.55
C THR A 544 2.29 16.16 9.96
N GLU A 545 1.35 16.86 9.34
CA GLU A 545 1.11 18.28 9.58
C GLU A 545 -0.19 18.47 10.41
N HIS A 546 -1.25 17.67 10.16
CA HIS A 546 -2.53 17.80 10.90
C HIS A 546 -3.25 16.51 11.33
N PHE A 547 -3.06 15.39 10.64
CA PHE A 547 -3.79 14.13 10.92
C PHE A 547 -2.88 12.90 10.82
N TYR A 548 -3.39 11.79 11.36
CA TYR A 548 -2.76 10.47 11.32
C TYR A 548 -2.56 10.00 9.86
N ASP A 549 -1.32 9.68 9.47
CA ASP A 549 -0.97 9.23 8.11
C ASP A 549 0.29 8.34 8.14
N ASN A 550 0.40 7.41 7.20
CA ASN A 550 1.61 6.60 6.97
C ASN A 550 2.84 7.45 6.62
N ALA A 551 2.62 8.63 6.03
CA ALA A 551 3.65 9.64 5.81
C ALA A 551 4.22 10.23 7.12
N GLY A 552 3.57 10.00 8.27
CA GLY A 552 4.11 10.35 9.59
C GLY A 552 4.76 9.15 10.26
N PHE A 553 3.99 8.09 10.51
CA PHE A 553 4.50 6.95 11.30
C PHE A 553 5.56 6.10 10.57
N GLY A 554 5.58 6.07 9.23
CA GLY A 554 6.66 5.47 8.44
C GLY A 554 8.00 6.14 8.71
N PRO A 555 8.17 7.42 8.32
CA PRO A 555 9.34 8.22 8.66
C PRO A 555 9.75 8.19 10.13
N ALA A 556 8.79 8.29 11.06
CA ALA A 556 9.08 8.20 12.48
C ALA A 556 9.72 6.85 12.86
N THR A 557 9.18 5.74 12.35
CA THR A 557 9.75 4.40 12.58
C THR A 557 11.16 4.30 12.00
N GLY A 558 11.35 4.68 10.73
CA GLY A 558 12.63 4.60 10.03
C GLY A 558 13.71 5.43 10.71
N ALA A 559 13.42 6.69 11.03
CA ALA A 559 14.34 7.60 11.70
C ALA A 559 14.73 7.14 13.11
N LEU A 560 13.76 6.70 13.92
CA LEU A 560 14.03 6.19 15.28
C LEU A 560 14.84 4.90 15.26
N ALA A 561 14.53 3.98 14.34
CA ALA A 561 15.27 2.73 14.16
C ALA A 561 16.72 3.04 13.73
N ASN A 562 16.88 3.93 12.76
CA ASN A 562 18.19 4.36 12.28
C ASN A 562 19.05 4.96 13.40
N ALA A 563 18.47 5.87 14.19
CA ALA A 563 19.13 6.52 15.31
C ALA A 563 19.32 5.64 16.57
N GLY A 564 18.90 4.37 16.54
CA GLY A 564 19.10 3.41 17.63
C GLY A 564 18.08 3.51 18.78
N TYR A 565 17.00 4.28 18.63
CA TYR A 565 15.90 4.35 19.61
C TYR A 565 14.92 3.18 19.43
N THR A 566 15.41 1.95 19.50
CA THR A 566 14.66 0.72 19.15
C THR A 566 13.34 0.56 19.89
N LYS A 567 13.28 0.92 21.18
CA LYS A 567 12.02 0.88 21.96
C LYS A 567 10.96 1.86 21.43
N ALA A 568 11.37 3.06 21.04
CA ALA A 568 10.44 4.04 20.46
C ALA A 568 10.07 3.64 19.02
N ALA A 569 11.04 3.16 18.24
CA ALA A 569 10.81 2.65 16.89
C ALA A 569 9.81 1.50 16.88
N SER A 570 9.96 0.52 17.78
CA SER A 570 9.03 -0.62 17.92
C SER A 570 7.59 -0.18 18.13
N ARG A 571 7.34 0.91 18.89
CA ARG A 571 5.97 1.43 19.08
C ARG A 571 5.34 1.91 17.79
N TYR A 572 6.07 2.70 17.00
CA TYR A 572 5.57 3.16 15.69
C TYR A 572 5.53 2.01 14.66
N ALA A 573 6.41 1.01 14.80
CA ALA A 573 6.42 -0.17 13.94
C ALA A 573 5.15 -1.02 14.07
N GLU A 574 4.49 -1.03 15.23
CA GLU A 574 3.16 -1.65 15.37
C GLU A 574 2.12 -1.00 14.44
N LEU A 575 2.20 0.32 14.23
CA LEU A 575 1.37 1.01 13.24
C LEU A 575 1.68 0.51 11.82
N LEU A 576 2.93 0.27 11.47
CA LEU A 576 3.28 -0.31 10.16
C LEU A 576 2.65 -1.69 9.97
N LYS A 577 2.71 -2.57 10.97
CA LYS A 577 2.13 -3.92 10.90
C LYS A 577 0.62 -3.89 10.68
N ALA A 578 -0.10 -3.04 11.42
CA ALA A 578 -1.54 -2.89 11.27
C ALA A 578 -1.96 -2.24 9.94
N ASN A 579 -1.10 -1.40 9.35
CA ASN A 579 -1.45 -0.58 8.19
C ASN A 579 -0.78 -1.05 6.89
N ILE A 580 -0.06 -2.18 6.84
CA ILE A 580 0.41 -2.79 5.59
C ILE A 580 -0.45 -4.01 5.27
N GLY A 581 -1.22 -3.93 4.18
CA GLY A 581 -2.20 -4.94 3.80
C GLY A 581 -1.62 -6.33 3.56
N PHE A 582 -2.49 -7.33 3.70
CA PHE A 582 -2.21 -8.73 3.44
C PHE A 582 -3.49 -9.34 2.88
N SER A 583 -3.44 -9.80 1.64
CA SER A 583 -4.61 -10.37 0.95
C SER A 583 -4.16 -11.36 -0.09
N ASN A 584 -5.12 -12.08 -0.67
CA ASN A 584 -4.89 -12.99 -1.79
C ASN A 584 -4.67 -12.25 -3.14
N ASP A 585 -4.58 -10.91 -3.16
CA ASP A 585 -4.25 -10.12 -4.34
C ASP A 585 -3.08 -9.20 -4.01
N PHE A 586 -1.93 -9.37 -4.69
CA PHE A 586 -0.73 -8.58 -4.41
C PHE A 586 -0.98 -7.05 -4.46
N ARG A 587 -1.97 -6.59 -5.24
CA ARG A 587 -2.33 -5.17 -5.34
C ARG A 587 -3.00 -4.66 -4.06
N SER A 588 -3.68 -5.53 -3.33
CA SER A 588 -4.34 -5.25 -2.04
C SER A 588 -3.43 -5.64 -0.85
N GLN A 589 -2.11 -5.61 -1.06
CA GLN A 589 -1.08 -5.76 -0.01
C GLN A 589 -0.32 -4.44 0.25
N ALA A 590 -0.79 -3.35 -0.35
CA ALA A 590 -0.20 -2.04 -0.20
C ALA A 590 -0.43 -1.44 1.19
N PRO A 591 0.42 -0.49 1.62
CA PRO A 591 0.17 0.31 2.81
C PRO A 591 -1.13 1.11 2.73
N ASP A 592 -1.78 1.27 3.86
CA ASP A 592 -3.07 1.94 4.02
C ASP A 592 -2.99 3.39 3.55
N ARG A 593 -3.71 3.69 2.46
CA ARG A 593 -3.89 5.04 1.91
C ARG A 593 -5.10 5.00 0.98
N TRP A 594 -5.82 6.11 0.85
CA TRP A 594 -7.08 6.10 0.09
C TRP A 594 -7.55 7.41 -0.52
N TRP A 595 -7.10 8.56 0.00
CA TRP A 595 -7.74 9.85 -0.31
C TRP A 595 -7.53 10.34 -1.75
N GLU A 596 -6.41 10.02 -2.39
CA GLU A 596 -6.22 10.40 -3.80
C GLU A 596 -7.16 9.60 -4.68
N ALA A 597 -7.24 8.29 -4.48
CA ALA A 597 -8.11 7.44 -5.28
C ALA A 597 -9.59 7.52 -4.87
N LEU A 598 -9.94 8.20 -3.77
CA LEU A 598 -11.27 8.12 -3.14
C LEU A 598 -11.68 6.66 -2.86
N SER A 599 -10.68 5.82 -2.62
CA SER A 599 -10.79 4.38 -2.38
C SER A 599 -9.43 3.86 -1.93
N TYR A 600 -9.37 2.70 -1.28
CA TYR A 600 -8.09 2.11 -0.92
C TYR A 600 -7.21 1.88 -2.16
N MET A 601 -5.92 2.23 -2.06
CA MET A 601 -5.04 2.38 -3.21
C MET A 601 -3.62 1.90 -2.97
N ILE A 602 -2.90 1.67 -4.07
CA ILE A 602 -1.43 1.70 -4.07
C ILE A 602 -1.04 3.15 -4.35
N HIS A 603 -0.24 3.74 -3.47
CA HIS A 603 0.45 4.99 -3.72
C HIS A 603 1.94 4.71 -3.79
N SER A 604 2.58 5.03 -4.90
CA SER A 604 3.96 4.59 -5.16
C SER A 604 4.95 5.15 -4.13
N LEU A 605 5.05 6.49 -4.02
CA LEU A 605 5.99 7.14 -3.11
C LEU A 605 5.79 6.72 -1.66
N TRP A 606 4.66 7.09 -1.05
CA TRP A 606 4.43 6.82 0.36
C TRP A 606 4.29 5.34 0.69
N GLY A 607 3.80 4.53 -0.25
CA GLY A 607 3.82 3.07 -0.13
C GLY A 607 5.24 2.52 -0.03
N GLY A 608 6.15 3.00 -0.86
CA GLY A 608 7.55 2.56 -0.84
C GLY A 608 8.38 3.15 0.29
N ILE A 609 8.13 4.39 0.73
CA ILE A 609 8.74 4.96 1.95
C ILE A 609 8.31 4.16 3.18
N THR A 610 7.03 3.80 3.28
CA THR A 610 6.51 2.93 4.34
C THR A 610 7.19 1.56 4.31
N ALA A 611 7.33 0.97 3.12
CA ALA A 611 8.02 -0.30 2.93
C ALA A 611 9.52 -0.23 3.31
N ALA A 612 10.22 0.84 2.91
CA ALA A 612 11.62 1.08 3.27
C ALA A 612 11.80 1.27 4.78
N SER A 613 10.89 2.00 5.42
CA SER A 613 10.89 2.20 6.88
C SER A 613 10.70 0.87 7.61
N SER A 614 9.76 0.04 7.14
CA SER A 614 9.53 -1.31 7.67
C SER A 614 10.76 -2.21 7.50
N LEU A 615 11.42 -2.16 6.35
CA LEU A 615 12.64 -2.93 6.10
C LEU A 615 13.78 -2.50 7.04
N LEU A 616 14.01 -1.20 7.17
CA LEU A 616 15.05 -0.66 8.05
C LEU A 616 14.78 -1.02 9.52
N ALA A 617 13.51 -0.93 9.94
CA ALA A 617 13.09 -1.34 11.26
C ALA A 617 13.38 -2.84 11.52
N TYR A 618 13.10 -3.72 10.55
CA TYR A 618 13.52 -5.12 10.62
C TYR A 618 15.04 -5.26 10.72
N GLU A 619 15.82 -4.60 9.88
CA GLU A 619 17.29 -4.71 9.92
C GLU A 619 17.88 -4.32 11.28
N LYS A 620 17.22 -3.41 12.02
CA LYS A 620 17.67 -2.96 13.34
C LYS A 620 17.10 -3.75 14.51
N MET A 621 15.94 -4.39 14.36
CA MET A 621 15.20 -5.01 15.47
C MET A 621 14.97 -6.53 15.32
N GLY A 622 15.12 -7.09 14.11
CA GLY A 622 14.91 -8.51 13.83
C GLY A 622 13.44 -8.94 13.77
N ASP A 623 12.50 -8.01 13.61
CA ASP A 623 11.06 -8.31 13.55
C ASP A 623 10.61 -8.77 12.16
N THR A 624 10.48 -10.09 12.00
CA THR A 624 10.21 -10.74 10.71
C THR A 624 8.85 -10.33 10.08
N GLU A 625 7.87 -9.87 10.87
CA GLU A 625 6.62 -9.36 10.29
C GLU A 625 6.84 -8.07 9.49
N LEU A 626 7.74 -7.21 9.95
CA LEU A 626 8.15 -6.00 9.25
C LEU A 626 8.90 -6.32 7.95
N LEU A 627 9.71 -7.38 7.93
CA LEU A 627 10.38 -7.86 6.72
C LEU A 627 9.35 -8.35 5.68
N ARG A 628 8.42 -9.22 6.12
CA ARG A 628 7.32 -9.72 5.27
C ARG A 628 6.47 -8.56 4.74
N GLY A 629 6.22 -7.55 5.59
CA GLY A 629 5.47 -6.33 5.27
C GLY A 629 6.14 -5.45 4.24
N ALA A 630 7.43 -5.19 4.41
CA ALA A 630 8.20 -4.43 3.45
C ALA A 630 8.17 -5.07 2.06
N TYR A 631 8.39 -6.39 1.98
CA TYR A 631 8.50 -7.08 0.69
C TYR A 631 7.17 -7.08 -0.08
N ARG A 632 6.04 -7.33 0.60
CA ARG A 632 4.71 -7.29 -0.04
C ARG A 632 4.30 -5.89 -0.45
N ALA A 633 4.60 -4.87 0.35
CA ALA A 633 4.33 -3.48 0.00
C ALA A 633 5.09 -3.05 -1.27
N PHE A 634 6.37 -3.42 -1.38
CA PHE A 634 7.15 -3.14 -2.59
C PHE A 634 6.65 -3.87 -3.84
N ALA A 635 5.96 -5.01 -3.71
CA ALA A 635 5.33 -5.67 -4.86
C ALA A 635 4.26 -4.76 -5.50
N GLY A 636 3.45 -4.08 -4.68
CA GLY A 636 2.51 -3.07 -5.15
C GLY A 636 3.21 -1.87 -5.79
N VAL A 637 4.29 -1.36 -5.18
CA VAL A 637 5.08 -0.24 -5.74
C VAL A 637 5.66 -0.59 -7.10
N LEU A 638 6.26 -1.78 -7.26
CA LEU A 638 6.85 -2.20 -8.53
C LEU A 638 5.81 -2.33 -9.67
N TYR A 639 4.57 -2.65 -9.34
CA TYR A 639 3.47 -2.72 -10.31
C TYR A 639 3.10 -1.34 -10.91
N MET A 640 3.39 -0.26 -10.19
CA MET A 640 3.23 1.11 -10.68
C MET A 640 4.17 1.47 -11.85
N TYR A 641 5.18 0.62 -12.10
CA TYR A 641 6.13 0.73 -13.19
C TYR A 641 5.98 -0.39 -14.25
N ASP A 642 5.01 -1.29 -14.07
CA ASP A 642 4.91 -2.46 -14.94
C ASP A 642 4.15 -2.15 -16.24
N ALA A 643 4.90 -2.02 -17.34
CA ALA A 643 4.35 -1.86 -18.68
C ALA A 643 3.60 -3.10 -19.21
N ASN A 644 3.69 -4.25 -18.53
CA ASN A 644 3.02 -5.49 -18.93
C ASN A 644 1.70 -5.72 -18.18
N ALA A 645 1.26 -4.79 -17.33
CA ALA A 645 -0.04 -4.88 -16.68
C ALA A 645 -1.17 -4.90 -17.72
N THR A 646 -2.04 -5.89 -17.59
CA THR A 646 -3.12 -6.23 -18.52
C THR A 646 -4.50 -5.95 -17.96
N THR A 647 -4.62 -5.74 -16.65
CA THR A 647 -5.91 -5.52 -15.96
C THR A 647 -6.32 -4.06 -15.87
N THR A 648 -5.43 -3.13 -16.23
CA THR A 648 -5.63 -1.68 -16.14
C THR A 648 -6.02 -1.08 -17.48
N ASP A 649 -6.99 -0.16 -17.49
CA ASP A 649 -7.33 0.61 -18.70
C ASP A 649 -6.18 1.54 -19.15
N ARG A 650 -5.41 2.09 -18.21
CA ARG A 650 -4.16 2.81 -18.45
C ARG A 650 -3.00 1.84 -18.64
N LEU A 651 -2.69 1.55 -19.90
CA LEU A 651 -1.48 0.82 -20.28
C LEU A 651 -0.27 1.75 -20.31
N LEU A 652 0.77 1.43 -19.55
CA LEU A 652 2.04 2.15 -19.57
C LEU A 652 2.94 1.66 -20.72
N LYS A 653 3.71 2.56 -21.32
CA LYS A 653 4.85 2.17 -22.16
C LYS A 653 6.03 1.74 -21.28
N HIS A 654 6.99 1.04 -21.88
CA HIS A 654 8.24 0.70 -21.18
C HIS A 654 8.95 1.96 -20.66
N GLY A 655 9.14 2.03 -19.34
CA GLY A 655 9.76 3.16 -18.65
C GLY A 655 8.80 4.27 -18.21
N GLU A 656 7.54 4.27 -18.68
CA GLU A 656 6.49 5.07 -18.05
C GLU A 656 6.15 4.50 -16.66
N ALA A 657 5.53 5.33 -15.83
CA ALA A 657 5.10 4.98 -14.48
C ALA A 657 3.78 5.72 -14.17
N ALA A 658 3.09 5.30 -13.12
CA ALA A 658 1.92 6.00 -12.60
C ALA A 658 1.98 6.07 -11.07
N SER A 659 1.63 7.19 -10.47
CA SER A 659 1.78 7.40 -9.02
C SER A 659 0.78 6.59 -8.19
N THR A 660 -0.45 6.41 -8.71
CA THR A 660 -1.54 5.82 -7.93
C THR A 660 -2.29 4.73 -8.70
N TYR A 661 -2.70 3.67 -7.98
CA TYR A 661 -3.63 2.62 -8.47
C TYR A 661 -4.80 2.46 -7.50
N SER A 662 -6.02 2.66 -7.99
CA SER A 662 -7.24 2.39 -7.22
C SER A 662 -7.47 0.88 -7.16
N ILE A 663 -7.37 0.31 -5.97
CA ILE A 663 -7.55 -1.14 -5.79
C ILE A 663 -9.03 -1.50 -5.79
N ALA A 664 -9.93 -0.61 -5.37
CA ALA A 664 -11.36 -0.90 -5.37
C ALA A 664 -11.92 -1.16 -6.77
N GLY A 665 -12.89 -2.07 -6.83
CA GLY A 665 -13.69 -2.32 -8.03
C GLY A 665 -15.09 -2.79 -7.63
N PRO A 666 -16.12 -1.93 -7.63
CA PRO A 666 -16.11 -0.54 -8.08
C PRO A 666 -15.44 0.43 -7.09
N ASN A 667 -14.76 1.43 -7.63
CA ASN A 667 -14.62 2.73 -6.99
C ASN A 667 -15.93 3.50 -7.23
N ILE A 668 -16.73 3.66 -6.18
CA ILE A 668 -18.11 4.19 -6.29
C ILE A 668 -18.09 5.70 -6.56
N ASN A 669 -17.13 6.44 -6.00
CA ASN A 669 -16.98 7.87 -6.25
C ASN A 669 -16.48 8.17 -7.67
N ARG A 670 -15.50 7.39 -8.14
CA ARG A 670 -14.84 7.54 -9.45
C ARG A 670 -14.78 6.21 -10.18
N PRO A 671 -15.91 5.73 -10.76
CA PRO A 671 -15.95 4.46 -11.47
C PRO A 671 -14.90 4.34 -12.59
N ASP A 672 -14.53 5.46 -13.21
CA ASP A 672 -13.49 5.58 -14.24
C ASP A 672 -12.06 5.26 -13.74
N LEU A 673 -11.83 5.37 -12.42
CA LEU A 673 -10.54 5.02 -11.79
C LEU A 673 -10.52 3.58 -11.26
N SER A 674 -11.66 2.88 -11.22
CA SER A 674 -11.74 1.51 -10.67
C SER A 674 -10.71 0.57 -11.30
N ARG A 675 -9.94 -0.12 -10.46
CA ARG A 675 -8.88 -1.06 -10.91
C ARG A 675 -7.93 -0.46 -11.95
N ASN A 676 -7.67 0.85 -11.88
CA ASN A 676 -6.89 1.57 -12.87
C ASN A 676 -5.75 2.37 -12.24
N ARG A 677 -4.74 2.70 -13.06
CA ARG A 677 -3.59 3.54 -12.72
C ARG A 677 -3.78 4.96 -13.23
N PHE A 678 -3.29 5.93 -12.46
CA PHE A 678 -3.41 7.36 -12.77
C PHE A 678 -2.42 8.21 -11.97
N GLY A 679 -2.21 9.44 -12.43
CA GLY A 679 -1.58 10.51 -11.66
C GLY A 679 -2.56 11.42 -10.93
N GLN A 680 -2.07 12.28 -10.04
CA GLN A 680 -2.91 13.30 -9.41
C GLN A 680 -3.50 14.32 -10.42
N SER A 681 -2.91 14.43 -11.61
CA SER A 681 -3.40 15.35 -12.66
C SER A 681 -4.80 15.00 -13.15
N VAL A 682 -5.29 13.77 -12.96
CA VAL A 682 -6.66 13.37 -13.35
C VAL A 682 -7.74 14.10 -12.56
N PHE A 683 -7.38 14.70 -11.43
CA PHE A 683 -8.29 15.50 -10.61
C PHE A 683 -8.31 16.96 -11.03
N ALA A 684 -7.44 17.41 -11.95
CA ALA A 684 -7.46 18.79 -12.44
C ALA A 684 -8.81 19.17 -13.05
N GLN A 685 -9.49 18.22 -13.69
CA GLN A 685 -10.84 18.40 -14.23
C GLN A 685 -11.93 18.57 -13.15
N ASP A 686 -11.67 18.10 -11.92
CA ASP A 686 -12.62 18.16 -10.80
C ASP A 686 -12.63 19.56 -10.17
N GLY A 687 -11.75 20.47 -10.60
CA GLY A 687 -11.72 21.86 -10.18
C GLY A 687 -11.05 22.08 -8.81
N GLY A 688 -11.35 23.22 -8.19
CA GLY A 688 -10.93 23.52 -6.81
C GLY A 688 -9.42 23.65 -6.64
N ILE A 689 -8.84 22.81 -5.79
CA ILE A 689 -7.39 22.79 -5.50
C ILE A 689 -6.57 22.21 -6.66
N PHE A 690 -7.09 21.21 -7.36
CA PHE A 690 -6.31 20.46 -8.33
C PHE A 690 -5.96 21.31 -9.55
N THR A 691 -6.80 22.27 -9.91
CA THR A 691 -6.47 23.26 -10.95
C THR A 691 -5.36 24.23 -10.54
N ARG A 692 -5.08 24.40 -9.24
CA ARG A 692 -3.95 25.22 -8.74
C ARG A 692 -2.65 24.41 -8.66
N LEU A 693 -2.73 23.14 -8.24
CA LEU A 693 -1.58 22.23 -8.20
C LEU A 693 -1.13 21.81 -9.60
N PHE A 694 -2.08 21.69 -10.53
CA PHE A 694 -1.85 21.35 -11.93
C PHE A 694 -2.38 22.48 -12.83
N PRO A 695 -1.68 23.63 -12.89
CA PRO A 695 -2.14 24.80 -13.66
C PRO A 695 -2.18 24.54 -15.17
N ASP A 696 -1.39 23.58 -15.64
CA ASP A 696 -1.42 23.08 -17.03
C ASP A 696 -2.54 22.04 -17.27
N GLY A 697 -3.39 21.76 -16.27
CA GLY A 697 -4.47 20.78 -16.34
C GLY A 697 -4.00 19.33 -16.22
N ASP A 698 -4.82 18.39 -16.70
CA ASP A 698 -4.38 17.00 -16.83
C ASP A 698 -3.34 16.90 -17.95
N THR A 699 -2.07 16.78 -17.54
CA THR A 699 -0.94 16.70 -18.49
C THR A 699 -0.78 15.30 -19.09
N GLY A 700 -1.52 14.30 -18.60
CA GLY A 700 -1.32 12.89 -18.95
C GLY A 700 -0.01 12.30 -18.43
N HIS A 701 0.76 13.04 -17.62
CA HIS A 701 1.95 12.55 -16.95
C HIS A 701 1.58 12.02 -15.56
N ASP A 702 1.46 10.69 -15.47
CA ASP A 702 0.99 10.02 -14.26
C ASP A 702 2.05 9.92 -13.15
N ASP A 703 3.31 10.29 -13.42
CA ASP A 703 4.52 9.95 -12.64
C ASP A 703 5.19 11.13 -11.91
N TRP A 704 4.41 12.11 -11.48
CA TRP A 704 4.92 13.38 -10.98
C TRP A 704 5.74 13.28 -9.68
N ASP A 705 5.41 12.39 -8.74
CA ASP A 705 6.05 12.19 -7.42
C ASP A 705 6.78 10.85 -7.30
N MET A 706 7.28 10.32 -8.42
CA MET A 706 7.86 8.97 -8.46
C MET A 706 9.38 8.99 -8.56
N GLY A 707 10.02 7.99 -7.95
CA GLY A 707 11.42 7.64 -8.12
C GLY A 707 12.18 7.50 -6.80
N GLU A 708 11.82 8.27 -5.78
CA GLU A 708 12.46 8.20 -4.46
C GLU A 708 12.21 6.83 -3.80
N GLU A 709 11.01 6.29 -3.95
CA GLU A 709 10.63 4.96 -3.51
C GLU A 709 11.41 3.84 -4.20
N LEU A 710 11.75 4.01 -5.49
CA LEU A 710 12.60 3.05 -6.19
C LEU A 710 14.06 3.22 -5.79
N ALA A 711 14.53 4.45 -5.52
CA ALA A 711 15.84 4.67 -4.94
C ALA A 711 15.95 3.99 -3.56
N ALA A 712 14.92 4.10 -2.72
CA ALA A 712 14.82 3.41 -1.43
C ALA A 712 14.71 1.88 -1.58
N TYR A 713 13.97 1.38 -2.59
CA TYR A 713 14.01 -0.05 -2.94
C TYR A 713 15.43 -0.49 -3.28
N LEU A 714 16.16 0.32 -4.05
CA LEU A 714 17.53 0.04 -4.50
C LEU A 714 18.54 -0.01 -3.36
N THR A 715 18.37 0.75 -2.28
CA THR A 715 19.22 0.65 -1.07
C THR A 715 18.90 -0.58 -0.21
N GLY A 716 17.68 -1.11 -0.32
CA GLY A 716 17.20 -2.33 0.36
C GLY A 716 17.20 -3.56 -0.54
N PHE A 717 16.00 -4.04 -0.91
CA PHE A 717 15.80 -5.25 -1.73
C PHE A 717 16.47 -5.18 -3.12
N GLY A 718 16.85 -4.01 -3.61
CA GLY A 718 17.65 -3.87 -4.82
C GLY A 718 19.02 -4.55 -4.73
N GLN A 719 19.54 -4.71 -3.51
CA GLN A 719 20.88 -5.24 -3.24
C GLN A 719 20.90 -6.42 -2.27
N LYS A 720 19.81 -6.61 -1.50
CA LYS A 720 19.80 -7.49 -0.33
C LYS A 720 18.77 -8.62 -0.44
N ALA A 721 19.15 -9.82 0.01
CA ALA A 721 18.24 -10.92 0.29
C ALA A 721 18.31 -11.33 1.77
N TYR A 722 17.23 -11.90 2.29
CA TYR A 722 17.09 -12.12 3.74
C TYR A 722 16.67 -13.55 4.05
N VAL A 723 17.51 -14.26 4.81
CA VAL A 723 17.18 -15.55 5.41
C VAL A 723 16.60 -15.30 6.80
N TYR A 724 15.51 -15.99 7.13
CA TYR A 724 14.85 -15.88 8.45
C TYR A 724 14.27 -17.22 8.88
N THR A 725 13.91 -17.33 10.16
CA THR A 725 13.29 -18.53 10.73
C THR A 725 11.79 -18.34 10.86
N LYS A 726 11.01 -19.28 10.33
CA LYS A 726 9.56 -19.32 10.54
C LYS A 726 9.23 -19.77 11.96
N ALA A 727 7.99 -19.58 12.39
CA ALA A 727 7.50 -20.00 13.70
C ALA A 727 7.65 -21.52 13.97
N ASP A 728 7.59 -22.34 12.91
CA ASP A 728 7.78 -23.80 12.98
C ASP A 728 9.27 -24.23 13.05
N GLY A 729 10.20 -23.28 13.10
CA GLY A 729 11.63 -23.51 13.13
C GLY A 729 12.27 -23.77 11.76
N THR A 730 11.50 -23.77 10.67
CA THR A 730 12.04 -23.93 9.32
C THR A 730 12.63 -22.62 8.79
N LEU A 731 13.64 -22.72 7.93
CA LEU A 731 14.21 -21.55 7.27
C LEU A 731 13.37 -21.12 6.07
N SER A 732 13.35 -19.82 5.84
CA SER A 732 12.77 -19.19 4.66
C SER A 732 13.69 -18.09 4.16
N VAL A 733 13.43 -17.64 2.93
CA VAL A 733 14.12 -16.49 2.34
C VAL A 733 13.10 -15.49 1.79
N ILE A 734 13.41 -14.21 1.88
CA ILE A 734 12.73 -13.12 1.18
C ILE A 734 13.69 -12.51 0.17
N ASN A 735 13.15 -12.14 -0.99
CA ASN A 735 13.91 -11.66 -2.15
C ASN A 735 14.94 -12.68 -2.66
N GLY A 736 14.53 -13.94 -2.70
CA GLY A 736 15.37 -15.05 -3.12
C GLY A 736 14.63 -16.38 -3.11
N ASN A 737 15.37 -17.45 -3.36
CA ASN A 737 14.91 -18.82 -3.24
C ASN A 737 15.84 -19.64 -2.34
N LEU A 738 15.26 -20.60 -1.62
CA LEU A 738 15.95 -21.43 -0.65
C LEU A 738 15.76 -22.91 -1.04
N VAL A 739 16.86 -23.61 -1.30
CA VAL A 739 16.85 -25.05 -1.61
C VAL A 739 17.62 -25.81 -0.54
N LYS A 740 16.96 -26.75 0.13
CA LYS A 740 17.62 -27.62 1.12
C LYS A 740 18.56 -28.61 0.41
N LEU A 741 19.84 -28.59 0.77
CA LEU A 741 20.87 -29.48 0.21
C LEU A 741 21.10 -30.70 1.11
N ARG A 742 21.20 -30.46 2.42
CA ARG A 742 21.38 -31.48 3.49
C ARG A 742 20.59 -31.07 4.72
N GLN A 743 20.69 -31.82 5.81
CA GLN A 743 19.93 -31.57 7.05
C GLN A 743 20.03 -30.11 7.53
N ASP A 744 21.24 -29.56 7.57
CA ASP A 744 21.53 -28.20 8.07
C ASP A 744 22.16 -27.27 7.02
N GLU A 745 22.17 -27.68 5.75
CA GLU A 745 22.84 -26.94 4.66
C GLU A 745 21.84 -26.61 3.55
N TYR A 746 21.83 -25.36 3.13
CA TYR A 746 20.91 -24.80 2.16
C TYR A 746 21.68 -24.03 1.08
N ARG A 747 21.10 -23.99 -0.12
CA ARG A 747 21.49 -23.05 -1.18
C ARG A 747 20.54 -21.87 -1.12
N VAL A 748 21.09 -20.67 -0.99
CA VAL A 748 20.35 -19.41 -1.07
C VAL A 748 20.67 -18.78 -2.42
N THR A 749 19.64 -18.49 -3.22
CA THR A 749 19.76 -17.71 -4.45
C THR A 749 19.09 -16.37 -4.26
N SER A 750 19.84 -15.28 -4.38
CA SER A 750 19.33 -13.90 -4.29
C SER A 750 18.59 -13.53 -5.57
N TYR A 751 17.46 -12.84 -5.41
CA TYR A 751 16.69 -12.23 -6.50
C TYR A 751 16.85 -10.71 -6.55
N ALA A 752 17.73 -10.14 -5.72
CA ALA A 752 18.09 -8.74 -5.81
C ALA A 752 18.61 -8.40 -7.22
N PRO A 753 18.16 -7.31 -7.86
CA PRO A 753 18.63 -6.92 -9.19
C PRO A 753 20.14 -6.62 -9.25
N TYR A 754 20.73 -6.15 -8.14
CA TYR A 754 22.16 -5.87 -8.02
C TYR A 754 22.71 -6.47 -6.72
N PRO A 755 22.87 -7.80 -6.61
CA PRO A 755 23.23 -8.46 -5.36
C PRO A 755 24.51 -7.89 -4.74
N ARG A 756 24.43 -7.50 -3.46
CA ARG A 756 25.59 -7.07 -2.65
C ARG A 756 25.64 -7.73 -1.28
N GLU A 757 24.49 -8.09 -0.70
CA GLU A 757 24.42 -8.64 0.65
C GLU A 757 23.34 -9.72 0.81
N ILE A 758 23.63 -10.70 1.66
CA ILE A 758 22.64 -11.66 2.16
C ILE A 758 22.70 -11.65 3.69
N LEU A 759 21.55 -11.46 4.32
CA LEU A 759 21.44 -11.23 5.76
C LEU A 759 20.61 -12.33 6.44
N ASP A 760 21.04 -12.74 7.63
CA ASP A 760 20.23 -13.41 8.65
C ASP A 760 20.32 -12.55 9.91
N VAL A 761 19.34 -11.65 10.07
CA VAL A 761 19.34 -10.62 11.11
C VAL A 761 19.13 -11.25 12.49
N GLU A 762 18.26 -12.26 12.58
CA GLU A 762 17.98 -13.00 13.83
C GLU A 762 19.25 -13.59 14.44
N ARG A 763 20.18 -14.06 13.60
CA ARG A 763 21.47 -14.65 14.04
C ARG A 763 22.65 -13.67 13.93
N ASN A 764 22.41 -12.40 13.61
CA ASN A 764 23.44 -11.38 13.38
C ASN A 764 24.53 -11.82 12.37
N ARG A 765 24.10 -12.36 11.23
CA ARG A 765 24.99 -12.82 10.15
C ARG A 765 24.74 -11.99 8.90
N CYS A 766 25.81 -11.55 8.26
CA CYS A 766 25.77 -10.88 6.97
C CYS A 766 26.92 -11.40 6.11
N LEU A 767 26.63 -11.70 4.84
CA LEU A 767 27.62 -11.97 3.81
C LEU A 767 27.56 -10.86 2.76
N LYS A 768 28.67 -10.12 2.60
CA LYS A 768 28.85 -9.20 1.48
C LYS A 768 29.35 -9.97 0.26
N THR A 769 28.57 -10.02 -0.81
CA THR A 769 28.88 -10.77 -2.03
C THR A 769 28.07 -10.26 -3.22
N SER A 770 28.68 -10.32 -4.42
CA SER A 770 27.96 -10.14 -5.69
C SER A 770 27.52 -11.46 -6.32
N SER A 771 27.80 -12.60 -5.67
CA SER A 771 27.33 -13.90 -6.15
C SER A 771 25.82 -14.00 -5.97
N GLU A 772 25.12 -14.41 -7.02
CA GLU A 772 23.68 -14.69 -6.96
C GLU A 772 23.37 -15.88 -6.06
N THR A 773 24.29 -16.85 -5.94
CA THR A 773 24.08 -18.08 -5.19
C THR A 773 25.17 -18.29 -4.16
N VAL A 774 24.77 -18.69 -2.95
CA VAL A 774 25.67 -19.01 -1.83
C VAL A 774 25.17 -20.23 -1.06
N ARG A 775 26.04 -20.83 -0.25
CA ARG A 775 25.64 -21.84 0.72
C ARG A 775 25.39 -21.21 2.08
N TYR A 776 24.39 -21.72 2.79
CA TYR A 776 24.05 -21.32 4.14
C TYR A 776 23.93 -22.56 5.03
N ASN A 777 24.68 -22.58 6.12
CA ASN A 777 24.56 -23.59 7.15
C ASN A 777 23.95 -23.00 8.42
N ILE A 778 23.00 -23.71 9.05
CA ILE A 778 22.32 -23.21 10.26
C ILE A 778 23.31 -22.93 11.39
N GLN A 779 24.34 -23.76 11.56
CA GLN A 779 25.34 -23.61 12.61
C GLN A 779 26.47 -22.67 12.19
N ASP A 780 27.03 -22.86 11.00
CA ASP A 780 28.26 -22.15 10.57
C ASP A 780 27.99 -20.82 9.84
N GLY A 781 26.74 -20.55 9.44
CA GLY A 781 26.38 -19.36 8.66
C GLY A 781 26.70 -19.48 7.16
N PHE A 782 26.94 -18.35 6.51
CA PHE A 782 27.16 -18.28 5.07
C PHE A 782 28.56 -18.80 4.68
N LYS A 783 28.62 -19.55 3.57
CA LYS A 783 29.86 -20.00 2.92
C LYS A 783 29.79 -19.59 1.44
N THR A 784 30.85 -18.96 0.95
CA THR A 784 31.01 -18.74 -0.50
C THR A 784 31.28 -20.09 -1.16
N ASP A 785 30.62 -20.37 -2.28
CA ASP A 785 31.07 -21.45 -3.15
C ASP A 785 32.45 -21.02 -3.68
N GLU A 786 33.53 -21.51 -3.05
CA GLU A 786 34.88 -21.38 -3.58
C GLU A 786 34.92 -22.13 -4.92
N GLY A 787 35.22 -21.40 -5.99
CA GLY A 787 35.72 -21.98 -7.23
C GLY A 787 37.18 -22.40 -7.07
#